data_AF-W6YS73-F1
#
_entry.id   AF-W6YS73-F1
#
_cell.length_a   1.000
_cell.length_b   1.000
_cell.length_c   1.000
_cell.angle_alpha   90.00
_cell.angle_beta   90.00
_cell.angle_gamma   90.00
#
_symmetry.space_group_name_H-M   'P 1'
#
loop_
_entity.id
_entity.type
_entity.pdbx_description
1 polymer ?
#
loop_
_entity_poly.entity_id
_entity_poly.type
_entity_poly.pdbx_seq_one_letter_code
_entity_poly.pdbx_strand_id
1 'polypeptide(L)'
;MAVPTTPEGLPLDDRSNAIKIPLIVLIIFSSIFVAIRLGINWRNRNFFLLTDHLLWTGHVVAIAGGACCYKMAEYGGGKHVWDPFMTPQRLEKQLYYVWLSQILNLYGMALVKLSVCAYIFMLDFSKTFRIMIWISIVVHVGINFVFPTVVLFGECTPYSKHWDVTGTKPGSCWGSEPRVISGYSGAAVNIATDLLYTMAPLVYISRVQLSKRTIWGVRAVFLCGLVTTTISALKLHEMKALANTKDPSFESVNLSIFASAEVFVGAFTASLPPLRKTFENFLRKILPTSITGSSGKGSKVSRQSYMLDDMEARSTAKSWPGKPETDGDSELGILPDEGIARPTNSSDQAITKTTHVTVTEDDRSRTFHDPQTGLPQCHYFGGIPYALPAQRFQRAKPLPPCYRYGTQVNPGVFDGACGVCPQPASGPGKEDQVGEEDCLQCNVWVPSGEVPVGGHLGWPVLFWIHGGFLQWGTPNGLDLRSLLSDSPTRCIIVAPAYRLNVFGFLGSRQLDDACGGGSGSGEYDANVGFWDQRLALQWTHENIAYFGGDAANITLGGYSAGSHSVFHQLSYDLGLPASKAVVKRAMMLSNGPGMQPKSLDEAQDQFEELMRVLGIDAGLGPAEQLGRLRAVPASEIVKASGKMKLHQFRAVTDGVFVRHGLLEELSNGVYAQRMKRRNIQLIIGECKDEHFMYGTWRPPQPGYTYMLHRLEADYPREACKVLMSHYFPDRKLPSRFKSWQEAFGHIYADVQIHALRRGMVNALVEHGAGSLIHRYRIEWRARCVDNELPSHFGVTHGSDIPIWFWGNGSDLTEEEKQIAARAFHHPLSKFLRGEDMEWGTEHAMQLRTLKSDGRVVVEEDTRIEEGLRLWDALKKVGATGEPKESARL
;
A
#
# COMPACT_ATOMS: atom_id res chain seq x y z
N MET A 1 -52.54 -63.91 -21.42
CA MET A 1 -51.98 -63.25 -20.22
C MET A 1 -52.32 -61.78 -20.34
N ALA A 2 -53.18 -61.29 -19.46
CA ALA A 2 -53.73 -59.94 -19.53
C ALA A 2 -52.63 -58.89 -19.30
N VAL A 3 -52.64 -57.87 -20.16
CA VAL A 3 -51.93 -56.61 -19.94
C VAL A 3 -52.44 -56.03 -18.61
N PRO A 4 -51.57 -55.63 -17.66
CA PRO A 4 -52.03 -54.93 -16.48
C PRO A 4 -52.68 -53.62 -16.94
N THR A 5 -53.99 -53.53 -16.82
CA THR A 5 -54.72 -52.27 -16.94
C THR A 5 -54.16 -51.32 -15.89
N THR A 6 -53.71 -50.15 -16.33
CA THR A 6 -53.42 -49.00 -15.48
C THR A 6 -54.53 -48.87 -14.44
N PRO A 7 -54.24 -48.65 -13.15
CA PRO A 7 -55.27 -48.28 -12.19
C PRO A 7 -55.95 -47.01 -12.73
N GLU A 8 -57.23 -47.11 -13.11
CA GLU A 8 -57.99 -45.98 -13.63
C GLU A 8 -58.00 -44.86 -12.56
N GLY A 9 -57.48 -43.68 -12.93
CA GLY A 9 -57.54 -42.47 -12.10
C GLY A 9 -56.26 -42.10 -11.33
N LEU A 10 -55.12 -42.79 -11.50
CA LEU A 10 -53.85 -42.35 -10.93
C LEU A 10 -53.13 -41.31 -11.81
N PRO A 11 -52.47 -40.28 -11.23
CA PRO A 11 -51.73 -39.27 -11.99
C PRO A 11 -50.50 -39.87 -12.69
N LEU A 12 -50.17 -39.32 -13.86
CA LEU A 12 -49.03 -39.69 -14.71
C LEU A 12 -48.16 -38.46 -15.05
N ASP A 13 -48.02 -37.55 -14.09
CA ASP A 13 -47.21 -36.35 -14.27
C ASP A 13 -45.72 -36.70 -14.42
N ASP A 14 -44.99 -35.94 -15.24
CA ASP A 14 -43.55 -36.10 -15.46
C ASP A 14 -42.79 -34.86 -15.00
N ARG A 15 -42.03 -35.01 -13.90
CA ARG A 15 -41.18 -33.98 -13.32
C ARG A 15 -39.69 -34.19 -13.63
N SER A 16 -39.33 -35.09 -14.54
CA SER A 16 -37.92 -35.36 -14.87
C SER A 16 -37.18 -34.14 -15.40
N ASN A 17 -37.85 -33.27 -16.17
CA ASN A 17 -37.29 -31.99 -16.63
C ASN A 17 -37.07 -30.98 -15.49
N ALA A 18 -37.86 -31.06 -14.42
CA ALA A 18 -37.66 -30.24 -13.23
C ALA A 18 -36.36 -30.61 -12.48
N ILE A 19 -35.80 -31.81 -12.71
CA ILE A 19 -34.45 -32.17 -12.25
C ILE A 19 -33.41 -31.74 -13.28
N LYS A 20 -33.59 -32.11 -14.55
CA LYS A 20 -32.57 -31.95 -15.60
C LYS A 20 -32.19 -30.49 -15.86
N ILE A 21 -33.18 -29.60 -15.95
CA ILE A 21 -32.94 -28.20 -16.31
C ILE A 21 -32.19 -27.46 -15.20
N PRO A 22 -32.66 -27.43 -13.93
CA PRO A 22 -31.94 -26.73 -12.86
C PRO A 22 -30.55 -27.30 -12.61
N LEU A 23 -30.37 -28.60 -12.76
CA LEU A 23 -29.07 -29.24 -12.58
C LEU A 23 -28.03 -28.76 -13.59
N ILE A 24 -28.37 -28.70 -14.88
CA ILE A 24 -27.46 -28.16 -15.91
C ILE A 24 -27.12 -26.70 -15.62
N VAL A 25 -28.12 -25.90 -15.25
CA VAL A 25 -27.93 -24.48 -14.90
C VAL A 25 -26.97 -24.34 -13.72
N LEU A 26 -27.14 -25.12 -12.66
CA LEU A 26 -26.27 -25.11 -11.47
C LEU A 26 -24.83 -25.50 -11.81
N ILE A 27 -24.64 -26.54 -12.64
CA ILE A 27 -23.31 -26.99 -13.09
C ILE A 27 -22.61 -25.89 -13.88
N ILE A 28 -23.27 -25.31 -14.88
CA ILE A 28 -22.70 -24.26 -15.73
C ILE A 28 -22.36 -23.03 -14.87
N PHE A 29 -23.32 -22.58 -14.06
CA PHE A 29 -23.18 -21.41 -13.21
C PHE A 29 -21.99 -21.56 -12.25
N SER A 30 -21.94 -22.65 -11.47
CA SER A 30 -20.84 -22.87 -10.51
C SER A 30 -19.49 -23.02 -11.21
N SER A 31 -19.44 -23.71 -12.36
CA SER A 31 -18.19 -23.92 -13.11
C SER A 31 -17.57 -22.62 -13.62
N ILE A 32 -18.40 -21.65 -14.02
CA ILE A 32 -17.91 -20.31 -14.41
C ILE A 32 -17.16 -19.66 -13.25
N PHE A 33 -17.73 -19.66 -12.04
CA PHE A 33 -17.09 -19.01 -10.88
C PHE A 33 -15.84 -19.74 -10.40
N VAL A 34 -15.85 -21.08 -10.40
CA VAL A 34 -14.65 -21.86 -10.09
C VAL A 34 -13.53 -21.59 -11.11
N ALA A 35 -13.86 -21.56 -12.41
CA ALA A 35 -12.88 -21.24 -13.45
C ALA A 35 -12.33 -19.80 -13.34
N ILE A 36 -13.19 -18.81 -13.05
CA ILE A 36 -12.76 -17.43 -12.81
C ILE A 36 -11.80 -17.36 -11.61
N ARG A 37 -12.11 -18.06 -10.51
CA ARG A 37 -11.23 -18.14 -9.33
C ARG A 37 -9.87 -18.74 -9.69
N LEU A 38 -9.85 -19.89 -10.36
CA LEU A 38 -8.60 -20.55 -10.76
C LEU A 38 -7.78 -19.68 -11.72
N GLY A 39 -8.42 -19.05 -12.72
CA GLY A 39 -7.73 -18.18 -13.68
C GLY A 39 -7.11 -16.94 -13.03
N ILE A 40 -7.81 -16.32 -12.07
CA ILE A 40 -7.29 -15.17 -11.31
C ILE A 40 -6.14 -15.59 -10.40
N ASN A 41 -6.27 -16.72 -9.70
CA ASN A 41 -5.21 -17.20 -8.80
C ASN A 41 -3.95 -17.59 -9.59
N TRP A 42 -4.11 -18.26 -10.74
CA TRP A 42 -3.01 -18.55 -11.65
C TRP A 42 -2.31 -17.26 -12.12
N ARG A 43 -3.08 -16.27 -12.59
CA ARG A 43 -2.53 -14.99 -13.06
C ARG A 43 -1.81 -14.20 -11.95
N ASN A 44 -2.29 -14.27 -10.72
CA ASN A 44 -1.76 -13.48 -9.62
C ASN A 44 -0.56 -14.13 -8.91
N ARG A 45 -0.48 -15.47 -8.88
CA ARG A 45 0.49 -16.20 -8.06
C ARG A 45 1.32 -17.24 -8.81
N ASN A 46 0.94 -17.63 -10.03
CA ASN A 46 1.56 -18.72 -10.80
C ASN A 46 1.55 -20.12 -10.12
N PHE A 47 0.85 -20.30 -8.99
CA PHE A 47 0.62 -21.60 -8.34
C PHE A 47 -0.73 -21.61 -7.60
N PHE A 48 -1.26 -22.82 -7.34
CA PHE A 48 -2.53 -23.03 -6.63
C PHE A 48 -2.31 -23.30 -5.14
N LEU A 49 -3.19 -22.77 -4.29
CA LEU A 49 -3.18 -23.07 -2.86
C LEU A 49 -3.95 -24.37 -2.56
N LEU A 50 -3.75 -24.91 -1.34
CA LEU A 50 -4.56 -26.03 -0.83
C LEU A 50 -6.07 -25.75 -0.94
N THR A 51 -6.49 -24.51 -0.70
CA THR A 51 -7.89 -24.06 -0.87
C THR A 51 -8.40 -24.21 -2.29
N ASP A 52 -7.54 -24.06 -3.29
CA ASP A 52 -7.91 -24.18 -4.70
C ASP A 52 -7.94 -25.64 -5.12
N HIS A 53 -6.95 -26.44 -4.69
CA HIS A 53 -6.93 -27.88 -4.91
C HIS A 53 -8.18 -28.58 -4.37
N LEU A 54 -8.54 -28.32 -3.11
CA LEU A 54 -9.74 -28.88 -2.49
C LEU A 54 -11.01 -28.45 -3.22
N LEU A 55 -11.11 -27.18 -3.63
CA LEU A 55 -12.29 -26.67 -4.32
C LEU A 55 -12.47 -27.31 -5.70
N TRP A 56 -11.44 -27.32 -6.55
CA TRP A 56 -11.61 -27.84 -7.91
C TRP A 56 -11.78 -29.35 -7.92
N THR A 57 -11.09 -30.08 -7.03
CA THR A 57 -11.31 -31.54 -6.87
C THR A 57 -12.74 -31.82 -6.39
N GLY A 58 -13.24 -31.08 -5.39
CA GLY A 58 -14.62 -31.20 -4.92
C GLY A 58 -15.65 -30.89 -6.02
N HIS A 59 -15.39 -29.86 -6.82
CA HIS A 59 -16.27 -29.45 -7.92
C HIS A 59 -16.32 -30.50 -9.05
N VAL A 60 -15.19 -31.11 -9.42
CA VAL A 60 -15.16 -32.20 -10.41
C VAL A 60 -15.96 -33.42 -9.93
N VAL A 61 -15.81 -33.79 -8.65
CA VAL A 61 -16.58 -34.87 -8.05
C VAL A 61 -18.08 -34.54 -8.03
N ALA A 62 -18.44 -33.29 -7.74
CA ALA A 62 -19.83 -32.82 -7.78
C ALA A 62 -20.44 -32.88 -9.19
N ILE A 63 -19.68 -32.53 -10.24
CA ILE A 63 -20.12 -32.65 -11.64
C ILE A 63 -20.41 -34.12 -11.99
N ALA A 64 -19.55 -35.05 -11.57
CA ALA A 64 -19.79 -36.48 -11.77
C ALA A 64 -21.07 -36.95 -11.04
N GLY A 65 -21.30 -36.47 -9.82
CA GLY A 65 -22.53 -36.72 -9.06
C GLY A 65 -23.77 -36.14 -9.74
N GLY A 66 -23.65 -34.95 -10.33
CA GLY A 66 -24.68 -34.33 -11.15
C GLY A 66 -24.98 -35.14 -12.41
N ALA A 67 -23.97 -35.60 -13.14
CA ALA A 67 -24.17 -36.47 -14.31
C ALA A 67 -24.92 -37.76 -13.95
N CYS A 68 -24.64 -38.34 -12.78
CA CYS A 68 -25.41 -39.47 -12.25
C CYS A 68 -26.87 -39.10 -11.94
N CYS A 69 -27.11 -37.92 -11.33
CA CYS A 69 -28.46 -37.42 -11.08
C CYS A 69 -29.26 -37.17 -12.38
N TYR A 70 -28.59 -36.69 -13.43
CA TYR A 70 -29.19 -36.53 -14.76
C TYR A 70 -29.59 -37.89 -15.34
N LYS A 71 -28.71 -38.90 -15.24
CA LYS A 71 -29.02 -40.27 -15.66
C LYS A 71 -30.16 -40.88 -14.85
N MET A 72 -30.21 -40.62 -13.54
CA MET A 72 -31.33 -41.02 -12.68
C MET A 72 -32.67 -40.47 -13.20
N ALA A 73 -32.73 -39.20 -13.60
CA ALA A 73 -33.91 -38.60 -14.21
C ALA A 73 -34.24 -39.17 -15.62
N GLU A 74 -33.24 -39.66 -16.35
CA GLU A 74 -33.43 -40.34 -17.65
C GLU A 74 -34.08 -41.73 -17.50
N TYR A 75 -33.76 -42.43 -16.41
CA TYR A 75 -34.31 -43.75 -16.09
C TYR A 75 -35.65 -43.71 -15.36
N GLY A 76 -36.24 -42.53 -15.13
CA GLY A 76 -37.58 -42.39 -14.56
C GLY A 76 -37.67 -41.59 -13.26
N GLY A 77 -36.58 -40.99 -12.78
CA GLY A 77 -36.63 -40.04 -11.67
C GLY A 77 -37.55 -38.85 -11.95
N GLY A 78 -38.53 -38.62 -11.08
CA GLY A 78 -39.59 -37.63 -11.28
C GLY A 78 -40.83 -38.13 -12.02
N LYS A 79 -40.92 -39.44 -12.28
CA LYS A 79 -42.16 -40.11 -12.68
C LYS A 79 -42.68 -40.96 -11.53
N HIS A 80 -44.00 -41.17 -11.51
CA HIS A 80 -44.63 -42.03 -10.53
C HIS A 80 -44.14 -43.48 -10.64
N VAL A 81 -43.99 -44.18 -9.52
CA VAL A 81 -43.55 -45.60 -9.51
C VAL A 81 -44.49 -46.52 -10.31
N TRP A 82 -45.76 -46.14 -10.42
CA TRP A 82 -46.81 -46.85 -11.18
C TRP A 82 -46.96 -46.40 -12.64
N ASP A 83 -46.12 -45.48 -13.14
CA ASP A 83 -46.10 -45.09 -14.55
C ASP A 83 -45.71 -46.31 -15.42
N PRO A 84 -46.41 -46.60 -16.54
CA PRO A 84 -46.03 -47.66 -17.49
C PRO A 84 -44.58 -47.62 -17.98
N PHE A 85 -43.95 -46.44 -17.94
CA PHE A 85 -42.53 -46.24 -18.23
C PHE A 85 -41.58 -46.89 -17.20
N MET A 86 -42.04 -47.08 -15.96
CA MET A 86 -41.26 -47.61 -14.84
C MET A 86 -41.22 -49.14 -14.84
N THR A 87 -40.41 -49.72 -15.73
CA THR A 87 -40.13 -51.16 -15.68
C THR A 87 -39.20 -51.50 -14.50
N PRO A 88 -39.24 -52.73 -13.95
CA PRO A 88 -38.35 -53.14 -12.85
C PRO A 88 -36.87 -52.90 -13.16
N GLN A 89 -36.44 -53.10 -14.41
CA GLN A 89 -35.04 -52.89 -14.83
C GLN A 89 -34.67 -51.39 -14.89
N ARG A 90 -35.62 -50.52 -15.22
CA ARG A 90 -35.41 -49.06 -15.20
C ARG A 90 -35.37 -48.53 -13.78
N LEU A 91 -36.24 -49.03 -12.90
CA LEU A 91 -36.24 -48.69 -11.48
C LEU A 91 -34.94 -49.13 -10.78
N GLU A 92 -34.42 -50.33 -11.09
CA GLU A 92 -33.11 -50.78 -10.61
C GLU A 92 -31.99 -49.81 -11.05
N LYS A 93 -31.95 -49.43 -12.34
CA LYS A 93 -30.96 -48.45 -12.83
C LYS A 93 -31.14 -47.08 -12.18
N GLN A 94 -32.37 -46.62 -11.97
CA GLN A 94 -32.66 -45.37 -11.28
C GLN A 94 -32.07 -45.39 -9.87
N LEU A 95 -32.35 -46.42 -9.07
CA LEU A 95 -31.86 -46.57 -7.71
C LEU A 95 -30.33 -46.67 -7.64
N TYR A 96 -29.71 -47.35 -8.61
CA TYR A 96 -28.26 -47.40 -8.73
C TYR A 96 -27.65 -46.00 -8.94
N TYR A 97 -28.20 -45.20 -9.85
CA TYR A 97 -27.74 -43.83 -10.07
C TYR A 97 -28.06 -42.89 -8.90
N VAL A 98 -29.16 -43.13 -8.15
CA VAL A 98 -29.42 -42.43 -6.86
C VAL A 98 -28.29 -42.70 -5.87
N TRP A 99 -27.96 -43.98 -5.65
CA TRP A 99 -26.90 -44.38 -4.71
C TRP A 99 -25.55 -43.78 -5.09
N LEU A 100 -25.18 -43.89 -6.38
CA LEU A 100 -23.91 -43.34 -6.88
C LEU A 100 -23.87 -41.80 -6.79
N SER A 101 -24.97 -41.12 -7.11
CA SER A 101 -25.08 -39.67 -7.01
C SER A 101 -24.98 -39.20 -5.55
N GLN A 102 -25.57 -39.92 -4.60
CA GLN A 102 -25.48 -39.60 -3.16
C GLN A 102 -24.04 -39.65 -2.65
N ILE A 103 -23.27 -40.68 -3.03
CA ILE A 103 -21.85 -40.79 -2.66
C ILE A 103 -21.03 -39.65 -3.26
N LEU A 104 -21.17 -39.40 -4.56
CA LEU A 104 -20.40 -38.34 -5.21
C LEU A 104 -20.76 -36.95 -4.67
N ASN A 105 -22.03 -36.71 -4.38
CA ASN A 105 -22.49 -35.47 -3.75
C ASN A 105 -21.89 -35.30 -2.33
N LEU A 106 -21.85 -36.37 -1.53
CA LEU A 106 -21.25 -36.39 -0.20
C LEU A 106 -19.77 -36.00 -0.21
N TYR A 107 -18.99 -36.63 -1.09
CA TYR A 107 -17.54 -36.37 -1.21
C TYR A 107 -17.27 -34.97 -1.78
N GLY A 108 -18.06 -34.54 -2.78
CA GLY A 108 -17.98 -33.19 -3.32
C GLY A 108 -18.24 -32.13 -2.25
N MET A 109 -19.29 -32.32 -1.43
CA MET A 109 -19.63 -31.39 -0.34
C MET A 109 -18.52 -31.28 0.71
N ALA A 110 -17.96 -32.41 1.15
CA ALA A 110 -16.90 -32.44 2.14
C ALA A 110 -15.66 -31.66 1.67
N LEU A 111 -15.24 -31.89 0.42
CA LEU A 111 -14.08 -31.19 -0.18
C LEU A 111 -14.34 -29.69 -0.35
N VAL A 112 -15.54 -29.30 -0.79
CA VAL A 112 -15.93 -27.89 -0.90
C VAL A 112 -15.90 -27.21 0.48
N LYS A 113 -16.45 -27.82 1.54
CA LYS A 113 -16.42 -27.26 2.90
C LYS A 113 -15.00 -27.17 3.46
N LEU A 114 -14.16 -28.19 3.24
CA LEU A 114 -12.75 -28.16 3.65
C LEU A 114 -11.98 -27.04 2.94
N SER A 115 -12.33 -26.74 1.68
CA SER A 115 -11.75 -25.60 0.95
C SER A 115 -12.06 -24.25 1.61
N VAL A 116 -13.28 -24.07 2.13
CA VAL A 116 -13.69 -22.88 2.89
C VAL A 116 -12.94 -22.79 4.21
N CYS A 117 -12.82 -23.90 4.93
CA CYS A 117 -12.08 -23.94 6.20
C CYS A 117 -10.60 -23.58 6.02
N ALA A 118 -9.96 -24.15 5.00
CA ALA A 118 -8.57 -23.84 4.66
C ALA A 118 -8.40 -22.34 4.32
N TYR A 119 -9.39 -21.71 3.69
CA TYR A 119 -9.36 -20.27 3.42
C TYR A 119 -9.51 -19.44 4.70
N ILE A 120 -10.41 -19.82 5.60
CA ILE A 120 -10.59 -19.16 6.90
C ILE A 120 -9.31 -19.25 7.75
N PHE A 121 -8.55 -20.36 7.69
CA PHE A 121 -7.26 -20.48 8.38
C PHE A 121 -6.16 -19.56 7.85
N MET A 122 -6.27 -19.08 6.61
CA MET A 122 -5.35 -18.07 6.08
C MET A 122 -5.58 -16.67 6.70
N LEU A 123 -6.67 -16.48 7.44
CA LEU A 123 -6.97 -15.23 8.13
C LEU A 123 -6.44 -15.27 9.58
N ASP A 124 -5.92 -14.14 10.06
CA ASP A 124 -5.31 -14.02 11.39
C ASP A 124 -6.34 -13.90 12.52
N PHE A 125 -7.07 -14.98 12.77
CA PHE A 125 -8.02 -15.07 13.89
C PHE A 125 -7.36 -15.39 15.24
N SER A 126 -8.05 -15.02 16.33
CA SER A 126 -7.68 -15.37 17.71
C SER A 126 -7.56 -16.88 17.95
N LYS A 127 -6.76 -17.27 18.95
CA LYS A 127 -6.55 -18.69 19.33
C LYS A 127 -7.86 -19.42 19.63
N THR A 128 -8.79 -18.79 20.35
CA THR A 128 -10.13 -19.35 20.65
C THR A 128 -10.91 -19.66 19.37
N PHE A 129 -10.86 -18.75 18.39
CA PHE A 129 -11.59 -18.90 17.15
C PHE A 129 -11.00 -20.03 16.27
N ARG A 130 -9.67 -20.15 16.22
CA ARG A 130 -8.98 -21.26 15.54
C ARG A 130 -9.37 -22.62 16.12
N ILE A 131 -9.54 -22.72 17.44
CA ILE A 131 -10.02 -23.95 18.11
C ILE A 131 -11.45 -24.28 17.68
N MET A 132 -12.34 -23.29 17.60
CA MET A 132 -13.73 -23.51 17.15
C MET A 132 -13.80 -24.05 15.72
N ILE A 133 -12.97 -23.55 14.80
CA ILE A 133 -12.91 -24.05 13.41
C ILE A 133 -12.34 -25.48 13.36
N TRP A 134 -11.34 -25.81 14.18
CA TRP A 134 -10.85 -27.19 14.27
C TRP A 134 -11.93 -28.16 14.75
N ILE A 135 -12.69 -27.79 15.77
CA ILE A 135 -13.83 -28.58 16.26
C ILE A 135 -14.87 -28.74 15.14
N SER A 136 -15.20 -27.67 14.41
CA SER A 136 -16.20 -27.76 13.35
C SER A 136 -15.76 -28.65 12.19
N ILE A 137 -14.47 -28.70 11.85
CA ILE A 137 -13.93 -29.64 10.86
C ILE A 137 -14.12 -31.08 11.33
N VAL A 138 -13.76 -31.39 12.58
CA VAL A 138 -13.90 -32.74 13.12
C VAL A 138 -15.38 -33.17 13.12
N VAL A 139 -16.27 -32.29 13.57
CA VAL A 139 -17.73 -32.55 13.57
C VAL A 139 -18.26 -32.72 12.15
N HIS A 140 -17.83 -31.87 11.20
CA HIS A 140 -18.26 -31.96 9.81
C HIS A 140 -17.79 -33.25 9.14
N VAL A 141 -16.51 -33.59 9.27
CA VAL A 141 -15.96 -34.84 8.70
C VAL A 141 -16.62 -36.06 9.36
N GLY A 142 -16.83 -36.04 10.67
CA GLY A 142 -17.48 -37.14 11.39
C GLY A 142 -18.95 -37.34 10.96
N ILE A 143 -19.77 -36.30 11.05
CA ILE A 143 -21.24 -36.40 10.89
C ILE A 143 -21.68 -36.29 9.43
N ASN A 144 -21.00 -35.48 8.60
CA ASN A 144 -21.43 -35.21 7.22
C ASN A 144 -20.64 -36.00 6.19
N PHE A 145 -19.62 -36.75 6.58
CA PHE A 145 -18.85 -37.56 5.65
C PHE A 145 -18.71 -39.01 6.12
N VAL A 146 -18.12 -39.25 7.29
CA VAL A 146 -17.89 -40.62 7.79
C VAL A 146 -19.22 -41.32 8.08
N PHE A 147 -20.09 -40.71 8.87
CA PHE A 147 -21.36 -41.34 9.27
C PHE A 147 -22.27 -41.71 8.08
N PRO A 148 -22.54 -40.83 7.10
CA PRO A 148 -23.36 -41.18 5.95
C PRO A 148 -22.68 -42.18 5.02
N THR A 149 -21.35 -42.17 4.91
CA THR A 149 -20.60 -43.19 4.15
C THR A 149 -20.80 -44.57 4.79
N VAL A 150 -20.66 -44.68 6.11
CA VAL A 150 -20.89 -45.94 6.82
C VAL A 150 -22.32 -46.45 6.62
N VAL A 151 -23.33 -45.56 6.67
CA VAL A 151 -24.72 -45.94 6.41
C VAL A 151 -24.90 -46.37 4.94
N LEU A 152 -24.37 -45.64 3.96
CA LEU A 152 -24.53 -45.95 2.52
C LEU A 152 -23.88 -47.26 2.06
N PHE A 153 -22.82 -47.70 2.73
CA PHE A 153 -22.17 -48.98 2.44
C PHE A 153 -22.62 -50.11 3.39
N GLY A 154 -23.09 -49.77 4.58
CA GLY A 154 -23.48 -50.71 5.64
C GLY A 154 -24.98 -51.01 5.71
N GLU A 155 -25.85 -50.18 5.13
CA GLU A 155 -27.31 -50.36 5.19
C GLU A 155 -27.75 -51.68 4.56
N CYS A 156 -27.08 -52.17 3.52
CA CYS A 156 -27.37 -53.47 2.90
C CYS A 156 -26.12 -54.33 2.77
N THR A 157 -26.24 -55.63 3.09
CA THR A 157 -25.17 -56.61 2.89
C THR A 157 -25.62 -57.73 1.93
N PRO A 158 -25.06 -57.81 0.70
CA PRO A 158 -24.09 -56.91 0.09
C PRO A 158 -24.70 -55.57 -0.36
N TYR A 159 -23.89 -54.51 -0.45
CA TYR A 159 -24.35 -53.15 -0.82
C TYR A 159 -25.12 -53.11 -2.16
N SER A 160 -24.84 -54.03 -3.09
CA SER A 160 -25.55 -54.12 -4.37
C SER A 160 -27.05 -54.45 -4.26
N LYS A 161 -27.54 -54.73 -3.05
CA LYS A 161 -28.97 -54.92 -2.74
C LYS A 161 -29.73 -53.59 -2.62
N HIS A 162 -29.04 -52.44 -2.51
CA HIS A 162 -29.65 -51.10 -2.49
C HIS A 162 -30.55 -50.81 -3.71
N TRP A 163 -30.28 -51.45 -4.85
CA TRP A 163 -31.00 -51.24 -6.10
C TRP A 163 -31.66 -52.51 -6.65
N ASP A 164 -31.64 -53.63 -5.92
CA ASP A 164 -32.27 -54.88 -6.36
C ASP A 164 -33.77 -54.87 -6.06
N VAL A 165 -34.55 -54.37 -7.02
CA VAL A 165 -36.02 -54.31 -6.97
C VAL A 165 -36.65 -55.70 -7.10
N THR A 166 -35.93 -56.63 -7.73
CA THR A 166 -36.45 -57.96 -8.10
C THR A 166 -36.25 -59.02 -7.03
N GLY A 167 -35.50 -58.71 -5.97
CA GLY A 167 -35.20 -59.65 -4.88
C GLY A 167 -34.36 -60.85 -5.31
N THR A 168 -33.60 -60.71 -6.40
CA THR A 168 -32.82 -61.80 -7.00
C THR A 168 -31.53 -62.09 -6.22
N LYS A 169 -31.06 -61.16 -5.37
CA LYS A 169 -29.81 -61.29 -4.61
C LYS A 169 -30.07 -61.64 -3.13
N PRO A 170 -29.39 -62.67 -2.58
CA PRO A 170 -29.45 -62.99 -1.15
C PRO A 170 -28.80 -61.86 -0.32
N GLY A 171 -29.40 -61.54 0.83
CA GLY A 171 -28.89 -60.50 1.73
C GLY A 171 -30.00 -59.86 2.58
N SER A 172 -29.62 -58.97 3.50
CA SER A 172 -30.53 -58.19 4.33
C SER A 172 -30.15 -56.71 4.28
N CYS A 173 -31.11 -55.84 4.59
CA CYS A 173 -30.90 -54.41 4.75
C CYS A 173 -31.43 -53.97 6.12
N TRP A 174 -30.84 -52.91 6.68
CA TRP A 174 -31.32 -52.26 7.89
C TRP A 174 -32.68 -51.58 7.66
N GLY A 175 -33.37 -51.22 8.74
CA GLY A 175 -34.54 -50.33 8.66
C GLY A 175 -34.17 -48.96 8.11
N SER A 176 -35.15 -48.15 7.71
CA SER A 176 -34.91 -46.80 7.16
C SER A 176 -34.43 -45.77 8.20
N GLU A 177 -34.50 -46.10 9.49
CA GLU A 177 -34.16 -45.18 10.59
C GLU A 177 -32.72 -44.63 10.54
N PRO A 178 -31.65 -45.43 10.35
CA PRO A 178 -30.28 -44.90 10.31
C PRO A 178 -30.06 -43.93 9.15
N ARG A 179 -30.68 -44.18 7.99
CA ARG A 179 -30.63 -43.29 6.83
C ARG A 179 -31.33 -41.96 7.11
N VAL A 180 -32.47 -42.00 7.78
CA VAL A 180 -33.22 -40.81 8.18
C VAL A 180 -32.42 -39.99 9.21
N ILE A 181 -31.90 -40.63 10.27
CA ILE A 181 -31.07 -39.99 11.30
C ILE A 181 -29.81 -39.36 10.69
N SER A 182 -29.15 -40.07 9.78
CA SER A 182 -27.97 -39.58 9.05
C SER A 182 -28.28 -38.33 8.24
N GLY A 183 -29.40 -38.31 7.51
CA GLY A 183 -29.79 -37.12 6.75
C GLY A 183 -30.18 -35.92 7.63
N TYR A 184 -30.92 -36.13 8.72
CA TYR A 184 -31.28 -35.06 9.68
C TYR A 184 -30.05 -34.47 10.37
N SER A 185 -29.16 -35.34 10.87
CA SER A 185 -27.90 -34.92 11.51
C SER A 185 -26.99 -34.19 10.51
N GLY A 186 -26.94 -34.70 9.27
CA GLY A 186 -26.20 -34.11 8.16
C GLY A 186 -26.62 -32.68 7.86
N ALA A 187 -27.93 -32.46 7.71
CA ALA A 187 -28.51 -31.15 7.45
C ALA A 187 -28.30 -30.18 8.64
N ALA A 188 -28.48 -30.63 9.88
CA ALA A 188 -28.26 -29.80 11.06
C ALA A 188 -26.81 -29.32 11.18
N VAL A 189 -25.83 -30.22 10.98
CA VAL A 189 -24.41 -29.86 10.99
C VAL A 189 -24.06 -28.97 9.80
N ASN A 190 -24.66 -29.18 8.62
CA ASN A 190 -24.44 -28.30 7.47
C ASN A 190 -24.90 -26.87 7.77
N ILE A 191 -26.07 -26.70 8.38
CA ILE A 191 -26.58 -25.38 8.81
C ILE A 191 -25.65 -24.74 9.85
N ALA A 192 -25.28 -25.49 10.89
CA ALA A 192 -24.40 -24.97 11.95
C ALA A 192 -23.01 -24.57 11.43
N THR A 193 -22.43 -25.38 10.55
CA THR A 193 -21.11 -25.08 9.97
C THR A 193 -21.15 -23.91 8.99
N ASP A 194 -22.20 -23.77 8.18
CA ASP A 194 -22.36 -22.62 7.26
C ASP A 194 -22.55 -21.30 8.03
N LEU A 195 -23.33 -21.31 9.12
CA LEU A 195 -23.48 -20.14 9.99
C LEU A 195 -22.15 -19.77 10.65
N LEU A 196 -21.40 -20.75 11.17
CA LEU A 196 -20.09 -20.51 11.75
C LEU A 196 -19.12 -19.90 10.72
N TYR A 197 -19.03 -20.48 9.53
CA TYR A 197 -18.12 -20.01 8.47
C TYR A 197 -18.51 -18.65 7.89
N THR A 198 -19.81 -18.33 7.89
CA THR A 198 -20.32 -17.02 7.48
C THR A 198 -20.06 -15.95 8.54
N MET A 199 -20.34 -16.23 9.82
CA MET A 199 -20.25 -15.26 10.91
C MET A 199 -18.81 -14.93 11.31
N ALA A 200 -17.92 -15.91 11.20
CA ALA A 200 -16.54 -15.82 11.63
C ALA A 200 -15.75 -14.65 11.01
N PRO A 201 -15.65 -14.54 9.67
CA PRO A 201 -15.06 -13.38 9.03
C PRO A 201 -15.77 -12.06 9.38
N LEU A 202 -17.10 -12.06 9.54
CA LEU A 202 -17.87 -10.84 9.86
C LEU A 202 -17.49 -10.24 11.21
N VAL A 203 -17.21 -11.08 12.22
CA VAL A 203 -16.76 -10.67 13.56
C VAL A 203 -15.30 -10.21 13.55
N TYR A 204 -14.44 -10.83 12.73
CA TYR A 204 -13.07 -10.34 12.57
C TYR A 204 -13.03 -8.98 11.90
N ILE A 205 -13.79 -8.79 10.81
CA ILE A 205 -13.82 -7.54 10.06
C ILE A 205 -14.37 -6.37 10.87
N SER A 206 -15.25 -6.61 11.86
CA SER A 206 -15.73 -5.53 12.73
C SER A 206 -14.64 -4.96 13.65
N ARG A 207 -13.51 -5.68 13.81
CA ARG A 207 -12.34 -5.25 14.60
C ARG A 207 -11.19 -4.74 13.73
N VAL A 208 -11.24 -4.94 12.42
CA VAL A 208 -10.21 -4.45 11.49
C VAL A 208 -10.61 -3.09 10.94
N GLN A 209 -9.68 -2.14 10.96
CA GLN A 209 -9.86 -0.78 10.43
C GLN A 209 -9.87 -0.80 8.90
N LEU A 210 -11.03 -1.11 8.30
CA LEU A 210 -11.28 -1.03 6.86
C LEU A 210 -12.28 0.11 6.57
N SER A 211 -12.23 0.70 5.37
CA SER A 211 -13.23 1.70 4.98
C SER A 211 -14.65 1.13 5.08
N LYS A 212 -15.63 1.95 5.50
CA LYS A 212 -17.03 1.50 5.70
C LYS A 212 -17.59 0.79 4.44
N ARG A 213 -17.20 1.23 3.24
CA ARG A 213 -17.61 0.62 1.96
C ARG A 213 -16.97 -0.74 1.73
N THR A 214 -15.67 -0.85 1.99
CA THR A 214 -14.91 -2.10 1.96
C THR A 214 -15.51 -3.10 2.94
N ILE A 215 -15.87 -2.68 4.15
CA ILE A 215 -16.55 -3.51 5.15
C ILE A 215 -17.88 -4.03 4.59
N TRP A 216 -18.74 -3.18 4.02
CA TRP A 216 -20.01 -3.62 3.44
C TRP A 216 -19.84 -4.57 2.25
N GLY A 217 -18.86 -4.35 1.38
CA GLY A 217 -18.55 -5.26 0.26
C GLY A 217 -18.07 -6.64 0.73
N VAL A 218 -17.21 -6.70 1.76
CA VAL A 218 -16.81 -7.99 2.36
C VAL A 218 -18.00 -8.66 3.03
N ARG A 219 -18.80 -7.89 3.79
CA ARG A 219 -19.98 -8.40 4.48
C ARG A 219 -20.96 -9.01 3.48
N ALA A 220 -21.22 -8.34 2.36
CA ALA A 220 -22.10 -8.85 1.31
C ALA A 220 -21.60 -10.20 0.75
N VAL A 221 -20.30 -10.34 0.50
CA VAL A 221 -19.70 -11.59 -0.01
C VAL A 221 -19.85 -12.74 0.99
N PHE A 222 -19.58 -12.52 2.28
CA PHE A 222 -19.78 -13.58 3.28
C PHE A 222 -21.26 -13.86 3.53
N LEU A 223 -22.13 -12.86 3.47
CA LEU A 223 -23.58 -13.03 3.61
C LEU A 223 -24.20 -13.84 2.45
N CYS A 224 -23.56 -13.91 1.28
CA CYS A 224 -23.96 -14.86 0.23
C CYS A 224 -23.87 -16.33 0.72
N GLY A 225 -23.07 -16.62 1.75
CA GLY A 225 -23.05 -17.92 2.44
C GLY A 225 -24.38 -18.28 3.10
N LEU A 226 -25.26 -17.32 3.43
CA LEU A 226 -26.60 -17.62 3.96
C LEU A 226 -27.52 -18.29 2.93
N VAL A 227 -27.20 -18.18 1.63
CA VAL A 227 -27.94 -18.87 0.57
C VAL A 227 -27.76 -20.39 0.70
N THR A 228 -26.55 -20.87 1.00
CA THR A 228 -26.33 -22.32 1.21
C THR A 228 -27.04 -22.80 2.46
N THR A 229 -27.02 -22.00 3.53
CA THR A 229 -27.77 -22.29 4.76
C THR A 229 -29.27 -22.43 4.50
N THR A 230 -29.84 -21.55 3.67
CA THR A 230 -31.26 -21.60 3.30
C THR A 230 -31.60 -22.86 2.51
N ILE A 231 -30.74 -23.25 1.57
CA ILE A 231 -30.90 -24.50 0.81
C ILE A 231 -30.84 -25.72 1.73
N SER A 232 -29.91 -25.76 2.69
CA SER A 232 -29.84 -26.84 3.69
C SER A 232 -31.08 -26.89 4.59
N ALA A 233 -31.68 -25.74 4.92
CA ALA A 233 -32.93 -25.69 5.69
C ALA A 233 -34.15 -26.16 4.88
N LEU A 234 -34.22 -25.82 3.60
CA LEU A 234 -35.27 -26.32 2.69
C LEU A 234 -35.14 -27.84 2.48
N LYS A 235 -33.90 -28.33 2.33
CA LYS A 235 -33.61 -29.77 2.28
C LYS A 235 -34.12 -30.50 3.52
N LEU A 236 -33.90 -29.92 4.71
CA LEU A 236 -34.40 -30.46 5.98
C LEU A 236 -35.94 -30.52 6.02
N HIS A 237 -36.62 -29.53 5.43
CA HIS A 237 -38.08 -29.51 5.31
C HIS A 237 -38.60 -30.62 4.38
N GLU A 238 -38.03 -30.75 3.19
CA GLU A 238 -38.42 -31.77 2.20
C GLU A 238 -38.13 -33.21 2.69
N MET A 239 -37.07 -33.40 3.48
CA MET A 239 -36.77 -34.71 4.08
C MET A 239 -37.91 -35.22 4.98
N LYS A 240 -38.63 -34.32 5.67
CA LYS A 240 -39.80 -34.68 6.47
C LYS A 240 -40.98 -35.12 5.59
N ALA A 241 -41.14 -34.50 4.43
CA ALA A 241 -42.17 -34.88 3.45
C ALA A 241 -41.90 -36.27 2.85
N LEU A 242 -40.62 -36.57 2.55
CA LEU A 242 -40.24 -37.85 1.94
C LEU A 242 -40.31 -39.05 2.90
N ALA A 243 -40.16 -38.84 4.22
CA ALA A 243 -40.23 -39.92 5.20
C ALA A 243 -41.60 -40.62 5.24
N ASN A 244 -42.67 -39.96 4.78
CA ASN A 244 -44.05 -40.43 4.88
C ASN A 244 -44.70 -40.75 3.51
N THR A 245 -43.96 -40.63 2.40
CA THR A 245 -44.54 -40.84 1.07
C THR A 245 -44.56 -42.31 0.65
N LYS A 246 -45.58 -42.68 -0.13
CA LYS A 246 -45.68 -43.97 -0.82
C LYS A 246 -45.08 -43.94 -2.22
N ASP A 247 -44.74 -42.76 -2.73
CA ASP A 247 -44.10 -42.56 -4.04
C ASP A 247 -42.79 -41.75 -3.91
N PRO A 248 -41.71 -42.41 -3.49
CA PRO A 248 -40.42 -41.73 -3.33
C PRO A 248 -39.81 -41.30 -4.67
N SER A 249 -40.14 -41.94 -5.80
CA SER A 249 -39.57 -41.60 -7.11
C SER A 249 -40.06 -40.26 -7.64
N PHE A 250 -41.34 -39.93 -7.40
CA PHE A 250 -41.92 -38.66 -7.82
C PHE A 250 -41.66 -37.52 -6.81
N GLU A 251 -41.75 -37.81 -5.51
CA GLU A 251 -41.61 -36.78 -4.45
C GLU A 251 -40.16 -36.39 -4.15
N SER A 252 -39.18 -37.27 -4.45
CA SER A 252 -37.75 -36.98 -4.22
C SER A 252 -37.13 -35.95 -5.19
N VAL A 253 -37.91 -35.45 -6.15
CA VAL A 253 -37.46 -34.43 -7.14
C VAL A 253 -36.91 -33.19 -6.44
N ASN A 254 -37.67 -32.60 -5.51
CA ASN A 254 -37.25 -31.40 -4.79
C ASN A 254 -36.00 -31.68 -3.95
N LEU A 255 -35.99 -32.82 -3.25
CA LEU A 255 -34.85 -33.23 -2.43
C LEU A 255 -33.57 -33.39 -3.27
N SER A 256 -33.68 -33.95 -4.47
CA SER A 256 -32.57 -34.14 -5.41
C SER A 256 -32.05 -32.81 -5.95
N ILE A 257 -32.95 -31.85 -6.23
CA ILE A 257 -32.59 -30.49 -6.62
C ILE A 257 -31.86 -29.79 -5.49
N PHE A 258 -32.39 -29.83 -4.26
CA PHE A 258 -31.77 -29.19 -3.10
C PHE A 258 -30.42 -29.82 -2.74
N ALA A 259 -30.29 -31.15 -2.81
CA ALA A 259 -29.02 -31.83 -2.58
C ALA A 259 -27.97 -31.44 -3.62
N SER A 260 -28.34 -31.29 -4.89
CA SER A 260 -27.43 -30.83 -5.94
C SER A 260 -27.08 -29.35 -5.78
N ALA A 261 -28.09 -28.52 -5.47
CA ALA A 261 -27.92 -27.09 -5.26
C ALA A 261 -27.01 -26.79 -4.06
N GLU A 262 -27.10 -27.57 -2.97
CA GLU A 262 -26.26 -27.41 -1.78
C GLU A 262 -24.76 -27.44 -2.13
N VAL A 263 -24.34 -28.39 -2.97
CA VAL A 263 -22.93 -28.54 -3.36
C VAL A 263 -22.50 -27.49 -4.37
N PHE A 264 -23.29 -27.23 -5.43
CA PHE A 264 -22.92 -26.26 -6.47
C PHE A 264 -23.01 -24.81 -5.99
N VAL A 265 -24.02 -24.45 -5.21
CA VAL A 265 -24.09 -23.13 -4.55
C VAL A 265 -23.03 -23.03 -3.46
N GLY A 266 -22.68 -24.14 -2.79
CA GLY A 266 -21.51 -24.23 -1.90
C GLY A 266 -20.19 -23.91 -2.62
N ALA A 267 -19.94 -24.50 -3.79
CA ALA A 267 -18.73 -24.25 -4.57
C ALA A 267 -18.69 -22.80 -5.12
N PHE A 268 -19.85 -22.27 -5.52
CA PHE A 268 -20.01 -20.86 -5.87
C PHE A 268 -19.66 -19.94 -4.69
N THR A 269 -20.29 -20.12 -3.53
CA THR A 269 -20.05 -19.29 -2.33
C THR A 269 -18.60 -19.42 -1.84
N ALA A 270 -18.01 -20.61 -1.89
CA ALA A 270 -16.59 -20.82 -1.59
C ALA A 270 -15.67 -20.06 -2.56
N SER A 271 -16.11 -19.83 -3.80
CA SER A 271 -15.33 -19.08 -4.82
C SER A 271 -15.37 -17.57 -4.60
N LEU A 272 -16.37 -17.02 -3.90
CA LEU A 272 -16.56 -15.58 -3.77
C LEU A 272 -15.55 -14.85 -2.86
N PRO A 273 -15.15 -15.35 -1.67
CA PRO A 273 -14.23 -14.62 -0.80
C PRO A 273 -12.86 -14.31 -1.44
N PRO A 274 -12.19 -15.24 -2.15
CA PRO A 274 -10.99 -14.92 -2.91
C PRO A 274 -11.26 -14.00 -4.11
N LEU A 275 -12.46 -14.08 -4.70
CA LEU A 275 -12.92 -13.24 -5.82
C LEU A 275 -13.53 -11.91 -5.40
N ARG A 276 -13.48 -11.57 -4.11
CA ARG A 276 -14.20 -10.43 -3.53
C ARG A 276 -14.04 -9.15 -4.36
N LYS A 277 -12.83 -8.85 -4.82
CA LYS A 277 -12.55 -7.63 -5.61
C LYS A 277 -13.30 -7.63 -6.95
N THR A 278 -13.36 -8.78 -7.62
CA THR A 278 -14.09 -8.97 -8.89
C THR A 278 -15.60 -8.91 -8.67
N PHE A 279 -16.10 -9.53 -7.59
CA PHE A 279 -17.52 -9.54 -7.25
C PHE A 279 -18.02 -8.16 -6.81
N GLU A 280 -17.22 -7.40 -6.06
CA GLU A 280 -17.51 -6.01 -5.69
C GLU A 280 -17.64 -5.13 -6.96
N ASN A 281 -16.77 -5.33 -7.95
CA ASN A 281 -16.85 -4.63 -9.24
C ASN A 281 -18.09 -5.01 -10.08
N PHE A 282 -18.57 -6.25 -9.95
CA PHE A 282 -19.80 -6.71 -10.60
C PHE A 282 -21.05 -6.15 -9.92
N LEU A 283 -21.11 -6.20 -8.57
CA LEU A 283 -22.20 -5.60 -7.79
C LEU A 283 -22.29 -4.08 -8.01
N ARG A 284 -21.16 -3.38 -8.19
CA ARG A 284 -21.11 -1.95 -8.54
C ARG A 284 -21.82 -1.61 -9.86
N LYS A 285 -21.93 -2.56 -10.80
CA LYS A 285 -22.63 -2.37 -12.08
C LYS A 285 -24.13 -2.66 -12.01
N ILE A 286 -24.59 -3.39 -10.98
CA ILE A 286 -25.95 -3.95 -10.92
C ILE A 286 -26.77 -3.34 -9.77
N LEU A 287 -26.15 -3.00 -8.63
CA LEU A 287 -26.87 -2.43 -7.49
C LEU A 287 -26.99 -0.89 -7.62
N PRO A 288 -28.22 -0.33 -7.56
CA PRO A 288 -28.43 1.10 -7.52
C PRO A 288 -27.75 1.74 -6.30
N THR A 289 -27.22 2.95 -6.47
CA THR A 289 -26.58 3.75 -5.40
C THR A 289 -27.51 4.06 -4.22
N SER A 290 -28.82 3.83 -4.36
CA SER A 290 -29.83 3.98 -3.31
C SER A 290 -29.82 2.86 -2.26
N ILE A 291 -29.34 1.65 -2.59
CA ILE A 291 -29.30 0.50 -1.68
C ILE A 291 -27.96 0.41 -0.93
N THR A 292 -26.88 1.00 -1.48
CA THR A 292 -25.53 0.98 -0.90
C THR A 292 -25.20 2.18 0.01
N GLY A 293 -26.20 3.01 0.33
CA GLY A 293 -26.26 3.79 1.56
C GLY A 293 -25.01 4.60 1.91
N SER A 294 -24.80 5.71 1.20
CA SER A 294 -24.43 6.98 1.84
C SER A 294 -25.72 7.79 2.03
N SER A 295 -26.64 7.29 2.84
CA SER A 295 -27.75 8.09 3.36
C SER A 295 -27.25 8.75 4.65
N GLY A 296 -26.65 9.92 4.50
CA GLY A 296 -26.63 10.89 5.59
C GLY A 296 -28.08 11.31 5.82
N LYS A 297 -28.69 10.80 6.89
CA LYS A 297 -29.91 11.40 7.43
C LYS A 297 -29.61 12.87 7.71
N GLY A 298 -30.14 13.73 6.85
CA GLY A 298 -30.43 15.10 7.22
C GLY A 298 -31.38 15.06 8.42
N SER A 299 -30.89 15.51 9.57
CA SER A 299 -31.77 16.15 10.52
C SER A 299 -32.23 17.45 9.85
N LYS A 300 -33.51 17.51 9.53
CA LYS A 300 -34.22 18.76 9.26
C LYS A 300 -33.98 19.68 10.46
N VAL A 301 -33.15 20.71 10.28
CA VAL A 301 -33.29 21.96 11.04
C VAL A 301 -33.69 23.02 10.04
N SER A 302 -34.91 23.49 10.29
CA SER A 302 -35.61 24.61 9.69
C SER A 302 -34.69 25.75 9.21
N ARG A 303 -34.90 26.19 7.97
CA ARG A 303 -34.69 27.59 7.61
C ARG A 303 -35.60 28.43 8.51
N GLN A 304 -35.03 29.03 9.54
CA GLN A 304 -35.61 30.20 10.17
C GLN A 304 -34.65 31.37 9.98
N SER A 305 -35.04 32.21 9.03
CA SER A 305 -34.78 33.64 8.97
C SER A 305 -34.48 34.23 10.35
N TYR A 306 -33.29 34.78 10.54
CA TYR A 306 -33.13 35.95 11.38
C TYR A 306 -32.85 37.14 10.49
N MET A 307 -33.87 37.99 10.42
CA MET A 307 -33.76 39.38 10.01
C MET A 307 -32.67 40.05 10.84
N LEU A 308 -31.82 40.78 10.13
CA LEU A 308 -31.20 41.98 10.68
C LEU A 308 -32.32 43.01 10.84
N ASP A 309 -32.51 43.51 12.05
CA ASP A 309 -33.07 44.85 12.24
C ASP A 309 -32.42 45.53 13.45
N ASP A 310 -31.98 46.75 13.16
CA ASP A 310 -31.61 47.90 13.97
C ASP A 310 -31.21 47.74 15.44
N MET A 311 -30.00 48.24 15.74
CA MET A 311 -29.84 49.31 16.72
C MET A 311 -28.69 50.25 16.33
N GLU A 312 -29.01 51.54 16.34
CA GLU A 312 -28.19 52.70 16.06
C GLU A 312 -26.86 52.72 16.83
N ALA A 313 -25.79 53.10 16.13
CA ALA A 313 -24.71 53.90 16.71
C ALA A 313 -24.19 54.90 15.68
N ARG A 314 -24.69 56.12 15.79
CA ARG A 314 -24.12 57.32 15.16
C ARG A 314 -22.67 57.51 15.62
N SER A 315 -21.77 57.64 14.66
CA SER A 315 -20.51 58.38 14.84
C SER A 315 -20.02 58.86 13.48
N THR A 316 -20.35 60.11 13.19
CA THR A 316 -19.84 60.97 12.12
C THR A 316 -18.32 61.16 12.22
N ALA A 317 -17.59 61.07 11.10
CA ALA A 317 -16.99 62.23 10.43
C ALA A 317 -15.79 61.90 9.50
N LYS A 318 -15.96 62.33 8.25
CA LYS A 318 -15.02 63.07 7.37
C LYS A 318 -13.80 62.36 6.75
N SER A 319 -14.00 62.12 5.45
CA SER A 319 -13.10 62.24 4.29
C SER A 319 -11.84 63.11 4.42
N TRP A 320 -10.73 62.70 3.76
CA TRP A 320 -9.95 63.51 2.80
C TRP A 320 -9.24 62.58 1.77
N PRO A 321 -9.08 62.99 0.48
CA PRO A 321 -8.51 62.18 -0.59
C PRO A 321 -7.08 62.60 -1.01
N GLY A 322 -6.31 61.70 -1.64
CA GLY A 322 -5.07 62.07 -2.35
C GLY A 322 -4.18 60.90 -2.81
N LYS A 323 -4.14 60.66 -4.12
CA LYS A 323 -3.11 59.93 -4.92
C LYS A 323 -2.06 60.97 -5.43
N PRO A 324 -0.98 60.64 -6.19
CA PRO A 324 -0.20 59.40 -6.45
C PRO A 324 1.36 59.65 -6.41
N GLU A 325 2.15 58.69 -6.95
CA GLU A 325 3.59 58.75 -7.38
C GLU A 325 4.67 58.51 -6.30
N THR A 326 5.83 57.88 -6.54
CA THR A 326 6.35 56.77 -7.38
C THR A 326 7.77 56.50 -6.85
N ASP A 327 8.24 55.26 -7.03
CA ASP A 327 9.64 54.79 -7.08
C ASP A 327 10.52 54.73 -5.81
N GLY A 328 11.02 53.50 -5.57
CA GLY A 328 12.46 53.24 -5.61
C GLY A 328 13.22 53.11 -4.29
N ASP A 329 13.45 51.85 -3.89
CA ASP A 329 14.60 51.32 -3.13
C ASP A 329 14.93 51.85 -1.72
N SER A 330 14.73 51.01 -0.70
CA SER A 330 15.80 50.38 0.10
C SER A 330 15.37 49.91 1.50
N GLU A 331 15.84 48.70 1.83
CA GLU A 331 16.31 48.21 3.13
C GLU A 331 15.36 47.97 4.34
N LEU A 332 15.44 46.72 4.80
CA LEU A 332 15.73 46.24 6.16
C LEU A 332 15.19 47.03 7.37
N GLY A 333 14.35 46.33 8.14
CA GLY A 333 14.37 46.33 9.60
C GLY A 333 13.29 47.15 10.29
N ILE A 334 12.62 46.53 11.27
CA ILE A 334 12.61 46.97 12.68
C ILE A 334 11.86 45.89 13.49
N LEU A 335 12.61 45.25 14.39
CA LEU A 335 12.14 44.53 15.58
C LEU A 335 11.71 45.55 16.64
N PRO A 336 10.86 45.21 17.62
CA PRO A 336 10.84 45.96 18.88
C PRO A 336 12.01 45.52 19.79
N ASP A 337 12.64 46.52 20.41
CA ASP A 337 13.72 46.43 21.38
C ASP A 337 13.38 45.58 22.62
N GLU A 338 14.25 44.65 22.98
CA GLU A 338 14.41 44.22 24.38
C GLU A 338 15.79 44.63 24.89
N GLY A 339 15.78 45.67 25.72
CA GLY A 339 16.95 46.20 26.40
C GLY A 339 17.50 45.22 27.44
N ILE A 340 18.82 45.05 27.39
CA ILE A 340 19.64 44.31 28.34
C ILE A 340 19.63 45.05 29.70
N ALA A 341 19.12 44.41 30.74
CA ALA A 341 19.42 44.76 32.13
C ALA A 341 20.33 43.69 32.76
N ARG A 342 21.45 44.14 33.35
CA ARG A 342 22.36 43.36 34.21
C ARG A 342 22.20 43.83 35.68
N PRO A 343 22.64 43.02 36.67
CA PRO A 343 21.78 42.48 37.70
C PRO A 343 21.78 43.30 39.00
N THR A 344 20.67 43.25 39.72
CA THR A 344 20.66 43.54 41.16
C THR A 344 20.03 42.38 41.91
N ASN A 345 20.67 42.02 43.02
CA ASN A 345 20.33 40.92 43.91
C ASN A 345 18.93 41.09 44.50
N SER A 346 18.04 40.14 44.25
CA SER A 346 17.19 39.56 45.30
C SER A 346 16.37 38.41 44.72
N SER A 347 16.39 37.31 45.46
CA SER A 347 15.45 36.18 45.45
C SER A 347 14.15 36.41 44.67
N ASP A 348 14.00 35.75 43.53
CA ASP A 348 12.71 35.21 43.13
C ASP A 348 12.92 33.95 42.28
N GLN A 349 12.26 32.88 42.72
CA GLN A 349 12.30 31.55 42.13
C GLN A 349 11.76 31.61 40.70
N ALA A 350 12.67 31.58 39.72
CA ALA A 350 12.30 31.22 38.35
C ALA A 350 11.77 29.78 38.38
N ILE A 351 10.46 29.63 38.17
CA ILE A 351 9.81 28.34 37.97
C ILE A 351 10.31 27.80 36.63
N THR A 352 11.45 27.13 36.63
CA THR A 352 11.82 26.16 35.60
C THR A 352 10.77 25.07 35.64
N LYS A 353 9.86 25.08 34.68
CA LYS A 353 8.93 23.98 34.45
C LYS A 353 9.70 22.84 33.79
N THR A 354 10.52 22.15 34.60
CA THR A 354 11.09 20.86 34.27
C THR A 354 9.92 19.89 34.17
N THR A 355 9.32 19.81 32.98
CA THR A 355 8.31 18.79 32.71
C THR A 355 9.10 17.49 32.57
N HIS A 356 9.29 16.78 33.67
CA HIS A 356 9.69 15.39 33.64
C HIS A 356 8.58 14.65 32.88
N VAL A 357 8.81 14.39 31.60
CA VAL A 357 8.01 13.43 30.84
C VAL A 357 8.47 12.06 31.30
N THR A 358 7.82 11.55 32.35
CA THR A 358 7.90 10.13 32.68
C THR A 358 7.13 9.41 31.59
N VAL A 359 7.81 8.69 30.69
CA VAL A 359 7.18 7.71 29.81
C VAL A 359 6.73 6.56 30.71
N THR A 360 5.56 6.69 31.32
CA THR A 360 4.91 5.59 32.04
C THR A 360 4.40 4.60 31.01
N GLU A 361 4.66 3.31 31.22
CA GLU A 361 4.02 2.22 30.48
C GLU A 361 2.50 2.37 30.59
N ASP A 362 1.87 2.90 29.55
CA ASP A 362 0.42 3.00 29.44
C ASP A 362 0.05 2.84 27.96
N ASP A 363 -1.10 2.23 27.69
CA ASP A 363 -1.63 1.70 26.41
C ASP A 363 -1.73 2.69 25.20
N ARG A 364 -0.99 3.80 25.19
CA ARG A 364 -1.21 4.98 24.34
C ARG A 364 -0.01 5.43 23.50
N SER A 365 1.17 4.90 23.80
CA SER A 365 2.35 4.84 22.93
C SER A 365 2.80 3.38 22.90
N ARG A 366 3.33 2.90 21.79
CA ARG A 366 3.71 1.49 21.70
C ARG A 366 5.16 1.32 22.14
N THR A 367 5.38 0.68 23.29
CA THR A 367 6.70 0.13 23.64
C THR A 367 6.82 -1.24 23.01
N PHE A 368 7.85 -1.46 22.21
CA PHE A 368 8.16 -2.78 21.68
C PHE A 368 9.09 -3.49 22.66
N HIS A 369 8.76 -4.71 23.02
CA HIS A 369 9.56 -5.56 23.90
C HIS A 369 10.17 -6.71 23.11
N ASP A 370 11.38 -7.09 23.50
CA ASP A 370 12.03 -8.28 22.98
C ASP A 370 11.25 -9.54 23.40
N PRO A 371 10.83 -10.41 22.46
CA PRO A 371 10.02 -11.58 22.79
C PRO A 371 10.71 -12.62 23.68
N GLN A 372 12.04 -12.65 23.70
CA GLN A 372 12.82 -13.64 24.44
C GLN A 372 13.18 -13.14 25.85
N THR A 373 13.59 -11.88 25.97
CA THR A 373 14.06 -11.29 27.23
C THR A 373 13.01 -10.45 27.95
N GLY A 374 11.96 -10.01 27.25
CA GLY A 374 10.93 -9.10 27.77
C GLY A 374 11.40 -7.65 27.94
N LEU A 375 12.67 -7.35 27.65
CA LEU A 375 13.23 -6.00 27.80
C LEU A 375 12.71 -5.05 26.72
N PRO A 376 12.52 -3.75 27.03
CA PRO A 376 12.07 -2.76 26.06
C PRO A 376 13.15 -2.53 24.98
N GLN A 377 12.78 -2.71 23.72
CA GLN A 377 13.64 -2.47 22.55
C GLN A 377 13.62 -0.99 22.14
N CYS A 378 12.42 -0.40 22.03
CA CYS A 378 12.23 1.00 21.68
C CYS A 378 10.80 1.48 22.03
N HIS A 379 10.63 2.79 22.09
CA HIS A 379 9.32 3.42 22.15
C HIS A 379 8.93 3.96 20.77
N TYR A 380 7.66 3.84 20.42
CA TYR A 380 7.13 4.26 19.13
C TYR A 380 5.87 5.11 19.32
N PHE A 381 5.89 6.26 18.64
CA PHE A 381 4.78 7.20 18.56
C PHE A 381 4.38 7.36 17.09
N GLY A 382 3.24 6.80 16.71
CA GLY A 382 2.78 6.75 15.32
C GLY A 382 1.62 7.68 15.03
N GLY A 383 1.64 8.30 13.84
CA GLY A 383 0.56 9.15 13.37
C GLY A 383 0.45 10.50 14.08
N ILE A 384 1.57 11.07 14.56
CA ILE A 384 1.58 12.38 15.21
C ILE A 384 1.38 13.47 14.14
N PRO A 385 0.32 14.29 14.18
CA PRO A 385 0.17 15.40 13.24
C PRO A 385 1.27 16.44 13.47
N TYR A 386 1.93 16.88 12.39
CA TYR A 386 2.90 17.98 12.43
C TYR A 386 2.37 19.27 11.78
N ALA A 387 1.20 19.19 11.13
CA ALA A 387 0.56 20.30 10.43
C ALA A 387 -0.96 20.25 10.56
N LEU A 388 -1.61 21.37 10.26
CA LEU A 388 -3.06 21.38 10.02
C LEU A 388 -3.39 20.71 8.68
N PRO A 389 -4.59 20.11 8.52
CA PRO A 389 -5.03 19.58 7.23
C PRO A 389 -4.92 20.65 6.14
N ALA A 390 -4.18 20.35 5.08
CA ALA A 390 -3.89 21.29 4.02
C ALA A 390 -4.89 21.15 2.86
N GLN A 391 -5.28 22.27 2.25
CA GLN A 391 -5.96 22.21 0.96
C GLN A 391 -4.97 21.78 -0.14
N ARG A 392 -5.49 21.19 -1.22
CA ARG A 392 -4.64 20.76 -2.33
C ARG A 392 -3.93 21.93 -2.98
N PHE A 393 -2.68 21.69 -3.37
CA PHE A 393 -1.83 22.66 -4.05
C PHE A 393 -1.65 23.94 -3.23
N GLN A 394 -1.65 23.83 -1.90
CA GLN A 394 -1.37 24.92 -0.97
C GLN A 394 -0.38 24.41 0.09
N ARG A 395 0.55 25.25 0.52
CA ARG A 395 1.42 24.95 1.66
C ARG A 395 0.60 24.61 2.90
N ALA A 396 1.02 23.57 3.61
CA ALA A 396 0.45 23.23 4.89
C ALA A 396 0.77 24.30 5.93
N LYS A 397 -0.14 24.52 6.88
CA LYS A 397 0.06 25.48 7.97
C LYS A 397 0.61 24.76 9.21
N PRO A 398 1.54 25.39 9.95
CA PRO A 398 1.98 24.85 11.23
C PRO A 398 0.80 24.71 12.19
N LEU A 399 0.94 23.79 13.14
CA LEU A 399 0.02 23.71 14.26
C LEU A 399 0.13 25.00 15.09
N PRO A 400 -0.99 25.59 15.54
CA PRO A 400 -0.93 26.82 16.32
C PRO A 400 -0.26 26.56 17.68
N PRO A 401 0.36 27.57 18.33
CA PRO A 401 1.00 27.41 19.64
C PRO A 401 0.05 26.89 20.75
N CYS A 402 -1.27 27.04 20.57
CA CYS A 402 -2.29 26.52 21.47
C CYS A 402 -2.67 25.05 21.20
N TYR A 403 -2.17 24.42 20.13
CA TYR A 403 -2.42 23.02 19.83
C TYR A 403 -1.88 22.12 20.95
N ARG A 404 -2.63 21.07 21.29
CA ARG A 404 -2.26 20.13 22.35
C ARG A 404 -2.45 18.71 21.86
N TYR A 405 -1.45 17.86 22.07
CA TYR A 405 -1.50 16.42 21.80
C TYR A 405 -2.20 15.65 22.93
N GLY A 406 -3.17 16.29 23.59
CA GLY A 406 -3.78 15.84 24.83
C GLY A 406 -3.35 16.66 26.05
N THR A 407 -3.75 16.19 27.22
CA THR A 407 -3.44 16.80 28.53
C THR A 407 -2.73 15.78 29.42
N GLN A 408 -2.17 16.21 30.55
CA GLN A 408 -1.57 15.27 31.51
C GLN A 408 -2.58 14.24 32.05
N VAL A 409 -3.85 14.65 32.21
CA VAL A 409 -4.94 13.78 32.72
C VAL A 409 -5.54 12.92 31.60
N ASN A 410 -5.52 13.43 30.37
CA ASN A 410 -6.01 12.72 29.19
C ASN A 410 -5.03 12.91 28.02
N PRO A 411 -3.90 12.20 28.00
CA PRO A 411 -2.93 12.28 26.92
C PRO A 411 -3.51 11.71 25.62
N GLY A 412 -3.09 12.28 24.49
CA GLY A 412 -3.45 11.77 23.18
C GLY A 412 -2.90 10.37 22.94
N VAL A 413 -3.53 9.64 22.02
CA VAL A 413 -3.18 8.25 21.68
C VAL A 413 -2.46 8.26 20.34
N PHE A 414 -1.20 7.82 20.32
CA PHE A 414 -0.32 7.82 19.14
C PHE A 414 0.40 6.47 19.03
N ASP A 415 -0.35 5.38 19.04
CA ASP A 415 0.13 4.00 18.92
C ASP A 415 -0.08 3.40 17.50
N GLY A 416 -0.63 4.22 16.59
CA GLY A 416 -1.01 3.87 15.22
C GLY A 416 0.12 4.09 14.20
N ALA A 417 -0.23 4.55 13.00
CA ALA A 417 0.74 4.86 11.96
C ALA A 417 0.26 6.09 11.18
N CYS A 418 1.12 6.68 10.36
CA CYS A 418 0.72 7.83 9.54
C CYS A 418 -0.39 7.43 8.55
N GLY A 419 -1.32 8.35 8.29
CA GLY A 419 -2.17 8.28 7.10
C GLY A 419 -1.32 8.16 5.83
N VAL A 420 -1.75 7.33 4.88
CA VAL A 420 -1.06 7.17 3.59
C VAL A 420 -1.53 8.28 2.65
N CYS A 421 -0.65 9.18 2.24
CA CYS A 421 -1.03 10.27 1.33
C CYS A 421 -1.54 9.77 -0.03
N PRO A 422 -2.38 10.55 -0.74
CA PRO A 422 -2.97 10.11 -1.99
C PRO A 422 -1.90 9.83 -3.05
N GLN A 423 -1.88 8.62 -3.59
CA GLN A 423 -0.83 8.13 -4.48
C GLN A 423 -1.33 6.97 -5.37
N PRO A 424 -0.66 6.68 -6.50
CA PRO A 424 -0.91 5.47 -7.26
C PRO A 424 -0.60 4.23 -6.42
N ALA A 425 -1.44 3.21 -6.57
CA ALA A 425 -1.25 1.94 -5.91
C ALA A 425 0.09 1.29 -6.27
N SER A 426 0.81 0.79 -5.27
CA SER A 426 2.00 -0.02 -5.46
C SER A 426 1.63 -1.50 -5.63
N GLY A 427 1.55 -1.93 -6.89
CA GLY A 427 1.37 -3.33 -7.27
C GLY A 427 -0.05 -3.73 -7.69
N PRO A 428 -0.18 -4.85 -8.41
CA PRO A 428 -1.44 -5.34 -8.95
C PRO A 428 -2.43 -5.67 -7.82
N GLY A 429 -3.69 -5.27 -7.97
CA GLY A 429 -4.74 -5.56 -6.98
C GLY A 429 -4.92 -4.50 -5.88
N LYS A 430 -4.15 -3.41 -5.88
CA LYS A 430 -4.30 -2.28 -4.94
C LYS A 430 -4.86 -1.00 -5.55
N GLU A 431 -5.34 -1.03 -6.80
CA GLU A 431 -5.71 0.15 -7.61
C GLU A 431 -6.78 1.09 -7.03
N ASP A 432 -7.52 0.65 -6.00
CA ASP A 432 -8.54 1.45 -5.31
C ASP A 432 -8.06 2.01 -3.94
N GLN A 433 -6.84 1.68 -3.50
CA GLN A 433 -6.20 2.25 -2.30
C GLN A 433 -5.43 3.50 -2.70
N VAL A 434 -6.14 4.62 -2.76
CA VAL A 434 -5.55 5.90 -3.17
C VAL A 434 -4.81 6.54 -2.00
N GLY A 435 -5.27 6.37 -0.76
CA GLY A 435 -4.76 7.09 0.41
C GLY A 435 -5.76 8.13 0.91
N GLU A 436 -5.37 8.88 1.94
CA GLU A 436 -6.16 9.91 2.61
C GLU A 436 -5.48 11.28 2.45
N GLU A 437 -6.26 12.34 2.26
CA GLU A 437 -5.71 13.70 2.10
C GLU A 437 -5.23 14.31 3.42
N ASP A 438 -5.82 13.90 4.54
CA ASP A 438 -5.37 14.24 5.88
C ASP A 438 -4.25 13.27 6.33
N CYS A 439 -3.08 13.43 5.72
CA CYS A 439 -1.93 12.53 5.88
C CYS A 439 -0.67 13.20 6.45
N LEU A 440 -0.74 14.46 6.87
CA LEU A 440 0.43 15.24 7.32
C LEU A 440 0.80 14.91 8.77
N GLN A 441 1.31 13.70 8.94
CA GLN A 441 1.68 13.08 10.20
C GLN A 441 3.09 12.51 10.13
N CYS A 442 3.71 12.28 11.29
CA CYS A 442 5.00 11.60 11.40
C CYS A 442 4.96 10.46 12.42
N ASN A 443 5.86 9.50 12.20
CA ASN A 443 6.19 8.47 13.16
C ASN A 443 7.51 8.85 13.86
N VAL A 444 7.58 8.67 15.17
CA VAL A 444 8.78 8.92 15.98
C VAL A 444 9.20 7.63 16.66
N TRP A 445 10.41 7.17 16.38
CA TRP A 445 11.04 6.01 17.01
C TRP A 445 12.10 6.48 17.99
N VAL A 446 11.99 6.05 19.24
CA VAL A 446 12.87 6.47 20.35
C VAL A 446 13.59 5.25 20.91
N PRO A 447 14.93 5.27 21.04
CA PRO A 447 15.66 4.20 21.71
C PRO A 447 15.15 3.99 23.14
N SER A 448 15.13 2.74 23.62
CA SER A 448 14.95 2.50 25.05
C SER A 448 16.22 2.90 25.84
N GLY A 449 16.14 2.98 27.18
CA GLY A 449 17.29 3.25 28.05
C GLY A 449 17.50 4.74 28.41
N GLU A 450 18.59 5.01 29.12
CA GLU A 450 18.88 6.37 29.61
C GLU A 450 19.24 7.32 28.45
N VAL A 451 18.63 8.51 28.47
CA VAL A 451 18.97 9.58 27.54
C VAL A 451 20.44 9.96 27.75
N PRO A 452 21.28 10.03 26.70
CA PRO A 452 22.68 10.40 26.83
C PRO A 452 22.84 11.75 27.55
N VAL A 453 23.63 11.75 28.63
CA VAL A 453 23.94 12.95 29.42
C VAL A 453 25.43 13.24 29.29
N GLY A 454 25.79 14.33 28.62
CA GLY A 454 27.20 14.76 28.44
C GLY A 454 27.51 15.19 27.00
N GLY A 455 27.94 16.44 26.81
CA GLY A 455 28.27 17.03 25.51
C GLY A 455 27.08 17.38 24.60
N HIS A 456 25.97 16.63 24.72
CA HIS A 456 24.72 16.81 23.98
C HIS A 456 23.52 16.87 24.95
N LEU A 457 22.45 17.55 24.54
CA LEU A 457 21.25 17.78 25.37
C LEU A 457 20.20 16.64 25.24
N GLY A 458 20.57 15.52 24.60
CA GLY A 458 19.68 14.38 24.38
C GLY A 458 20.22 13.41 23.32
N TRP A 459 19.36 12.49 22.86
CA TRP A 459 19.67 11.60 21.75
C TRP A 459 19.91 12.40 20.44
N PRO A 460 20.90 12.03 19.61
CA PRO A 460 20.98 12.51 18.23
C PRO A 460 19.66 12.24 17.48
N VAL A 461 19.32 13.12 16.55
CA VAL A 461 18.06 13.01 15.79
C VAL A 461 18.36 12.77 14.32
N LEU A 462 17.84 11.67 13.78
CA LEU A 462 17.80 11.41 12.34
C LEU A 462 16.41 11.73 11.81
N PHE A 463 16.28 12.85 11.09
CA PHE A 463 15.07 13.16 10.35
C PHE A 463 15.10 12.41 9.01
N TRP A 464 14.22 11.42 8.84
CA TRP A 464 14.29 10.46 7.75
C TRP A 464 13.18 10.65 6.72
N ILE A 465 13.56 10.94 5.47
CA ILE A 465 12.63 11.09 4.35
C ILE A 465 12.57 9.80 3.53
N HIS A 466 11.37 9.22 3.41
CA HIS A 466 11.16 7.99 2.65
C HIS A 466 11.28 8.19 1.13
N GLY A 467 11.54 7.09 0.41
CA GLY A 467 11.65 7.06 -1.06
C GLY A 467 10.31 6.88 -1.78
N GLY A 468 10.40 6.45 -3.06
CA GLY A 468 9.26 6.11 -3.92
C GLY A 468 9.01 7.06 -5.10
N PHE A 469 10.09 7.51 -5.75
CA PHE A 469 10.06 8.36 -6.97
C PHE A 469 9.34 9.72 -6.82
N LEU A 470 9.04 10.15 -5.60
CA LEU A 470 8.08 11.23 -5.30
C LEU A 470 6.65 10.92 -5.79
N GLN A 471 6.38 9.70 -6.28
CA GLN A 471 5.08 9.30 -6.80
C GLN A 471 4.26 8.52 -5.79
N TRP A 472 4.95 7.75 -4.95
CA TRP A 472 4.37 6.86 -3.94
C TRP A 472 5.36 6.73 -2.76
N GLY A 473 4.96 6.09 -1.67
CA GLY A 473 5.76 5.92 -0.47
C GLY A 473 4.99 6.21 0.82
N THR A 474 5.54 5.76 1.93
CA THR A 474 5.02 6.01 3.28
C THR A 474 6.13 5.76 4.32
N PRO A 475 6.15 6.48 5.46
CA PRO A 475 7.05 6.18 6.57
C PRO A 475 6.68 4.90 7.33
N ASN A 476 5.53 4.29 7.05
CA ASN A 476 4.99 3.16 7.81
C ASN A 476 5.66 1.82 7.51
N GLY A 477 6.54 1.76 6.50
CA GLY A 477 7.28 0.54 6.13
C GLY A 477 8.59 0.34 6.89
N LEU A 478 8.94 1.26 7.80
CA LEU A 478 10.13 1.15 8.63
C LEU A 478 9.86 0.28 9.85
N ASP A 479 10.76 -0.65 10.11
CA ASP A 479 10.82 -1.39 11.36
C ASP A 479 12.21 -1.27 11.96
N LEU A 480 12.30 -0.43 12.99
CA LEU A 480 13.57 0.04 13.55
C LEU A 480 13.86 -0.59 14.91
N ARG A 481 13.11 -1.64 15.30
CA ARG A 481 13.26 -2.28 16.61
C ARG A 481 14.68 -2.78 16.83
N SER A 482 15.16 -3.65 15.93
CA SER A 482 16.51 -4.22 15.98
C SER A 482 17.59 -3.16 15.82
N LEU A 483 17.36 -2.15 14.98
CA LEU A 483 18.29 -1.01 14.84
C LEU A 483 18.51 -0.30 16.17
N LEU A 484 17.44 -0.01 16.91
CA LEU A 484 17.51 0.79 18.13
C LEU A 484 17.90 -0.03 19.37
N SER A 485 17.68 -1.35 19.36
CA SER A 485 18.00 -2.23 20.49
C SER A 485 19.35 -2.94 20.38
N ASP A 486 19.77 -3.32 19.18
CA ASP A 486 20.91 -4.23 18.94
C ASP A 486 22.08 -3.55 18.20
N SER A 487 21.81 -2.49 17.42
CA SER A 487 22.87 -1.84 16.65
C SER A 487 23.67 -0.81 17.48
N PRO A 488 24.91 -0.48 17.05
CA PRO A 488 25.68 0.64 17.58
C PRO A 488 25.05 2.02 17.34
N THR A 489 24.06 2.12 16.43
CA THR A 489 23.49 3.38 15.95
C THR A 489 22.17 3.68 16.67
N ARG A 490 22.28 4.25 17.87
CA ARG A 490 21.12 4.63 18.69
C ARG A 490 20.84 6.12 18.55
N CYS A 491 19.71 6.46 17.94
CA CYS A 491 19.26 7.83 17.72
C CYS A 491 17.72 7.86 17.67
N ILE A 492 17.13 9.03 17.87
CA ILE A 492 15.70 9.21 17.60
C ILE A 492 15.52 9.35 16.09
N ILE A 493 14.55 8.61 15.53
CA ILE A 493 14.25 8.66 14.10
C ILE A 493 12.85 9.24 13.91
N VAL A 494 12.76 10.38 13.23
CA VAL A 494 11.50 11.03 12.87
C VAL A 494 11.23 10.84 11.39
N ALA A 495 10.14 10.16 11.05
CA ALA A 495 9.78 9.81 9.68
C ALA A 495 8.41 10.39 9.31
N PRO A 496 8.34 11.52 8.59
CA PRO A 496 7.08 12.12 8.16
C PRO A 496 6.51 11.45 6.91
N ALA A 497 5.18 11.41 6.82
CA ALA A 497 4.47 11.33 5.55
C ALA A 497 4.40 12.74 4.93
N TYR A 498 4.51 12.82 3.61
CA TYR A 498 4.43 14.07 2.85
C TYR A 498 3.64 13.85 1.55
N ARG A 499 3.03 14.90 0.99
CA ARG A 499 2.23 14.75 -0.24
C ARG A 499 3.12 14.35 -1.43
N LEU A 500 2.59 13.47 -2.27
CA LEU A 500 3.29 12.83 -3.39
C LEU A 500 2.51 13.05 -4.70
N ASN A 501 3.15 12.71 -5.82
CA ASN A 501 2.55 12.74 -7.16
C ASN A 501 1.91 14.11 -7.45
N VAL A 502 0.78 14.17 -8.15
CA VAL A 502 0.01 15.38 -8.43
C VAL A 502 -0.23 16.23 -7.18
N PHE A 503 -0.48 15.60 -6.03
CA PHE A 503 -0.83 16.30 -4.80
C PHE A 503 0.35 17.02 -4.15
N GLY A 504 1.57 16.54 -4.37
CA GLY A 504 2.80 17.12 -3.83
C GLY A 504 3.58 17.99 -4.82
N PHE A 505 3.47 17.68 -6.11
CA PHE A 505 4.44 18.09 -7.13
C PHE A 505 3.77 18.50 -8.45
N LEU A 506 2.54 19.00 -8.40
CA LEU A 506 1.96 19.71 -9.55
C LEU A 506 2.71 21.03 -9.77
N GLY A 507 3.09 21.31 -11.02
CA GLY A 507 3.62 22.59 -11.46
C GLY A 507 2.89 23.07 -12.69
N SER A 508 2.61 24.37 -12.75
CA SER A 508 2.06 25.06 -13.92
C SER A 508 2.13 26.58 -13.74
N ARG A 509 1.95 27.33 -14.82
CA ARG A 509 1.83 28.80 -14.75
C ARG A 509 0.62 29.25 -13.94
N GLN A 510 -0.49 28.52 -14.02
CA GLN A 510 -1.70 28.83 -13.26
C GLN A 510 -1.43 28.86 -11.74
N LEU A 511 -0.52 28.03 -11.24
CA LEU A 511 -0.13 28.07 -9.84
C LEU A 511 0.58 29.40 -9.50
N ASP A 512 1.49 29.88 -10.36
CA ASP A 512 2.23 31.14 -10.14
C ASP A 512 1.35 32.39 -10.31
N ASP A 513 0.52 32.41 -11.36
CA ASP A 513 -0.43 33.52 -11.62
C ASP A 513 -1.42 33.68 -10.47
N ALA A 514 -1.89 32.56 -9.89
CA ALA A 514 -2.75 32.56 -8.71
C ALA A 514 -2.00 32.79 -7.38
N CYS A 515 -0.66 32.78 -7.40
CA CYS A 515 0.18 33.12 -6.25
C CYS A 515 0.37 34.63 -6.04
N GLY A 516 0.02 35.47 -7.02
CA GLY A 516 0.30 36.90 -6.97
C GLY A 516 1.81 37.22 -6.97
N GLY A 517 2.61 36.47 -7.75
CA GLY A 517 4.01 36.78 -8.03
C GLY A 517 4.98 36.58 -6.84
N GLY A 518 4.94 35.43 -6.18
CA GLY A 518 5.97 35.04 -5.20
C GLY A 518 5.88 35.68 -3.80
N SER A 519 4.85 36.48 -3.50
CA SER A 519 4.70 37.19 -2.21
C SER A 519 4.27 36.31 -1.02
N GLY A 520 4.07 35.00 -1.22
CA GLY A 520 3.76 34.05 -0.14
C GLY A 520 2.36 34.16 0.47
N SER A 521 1.50 35.05 -0.05
CA SER A 521 0.08 35.17 0.32
C SER A 521 -0.87 34.51 -0.70
N GLY A 522 -0.32 33.76 -1.66
CA GLY A 522 -1.05 33.08 -2.72
C GLY A 522 -1.98 31.98 -2.21
N GLU A 523 -3.09 31.74 -2.92
CA GLU A 523 -4.01 30.64 -2.62
C GLU A 523 -3.43 29.27 -3.01
N TYR A 524 -2.42 29.26 -3.89
CA TYR A 524 -1.82 28.07 -4.48
C TYR A 524 -0.30 28.05 -4.30
N ASP A 525 0.34 26.89 -4.46
CA ASP A 525 1.78 26.71 -4.34
C ASP A 525 2.26 25.50 -5.16
N ALA A 526 3.48 25.59 -5.69
CA ALA A 526 4.22 24.46 -6.26
C ALA A 526 5.07 23.76 -5.19
N ASN A 527 5.58 22.57 -5.50
CA ASN A 527 6.48 21.79 -4.63
C ASN A 527 5.95 21.58 -3.20
N VAL A 528 4.63 21.52 -3.00
CA VAL A 528 4.04 21.42 -1.65
C VAL A 528 4.47 20.17 -0.90
N GLY A 529 4.85 19.09 -1.58
CA GLY A 529 5.47 17.92 -0.94
C GLY A 529 6.82 18.23 -0.27
N PHE A 530 7.64 19.12 -0.85
CA PHE A 530 8.85 19.62 -0.18
C PHE A 530 8.52 20.58 0.97
N TRP A 531 7.48 21.39 0.84
CA TRP A 531 7.02 22.23 1.95
C TRP A 531 6.49 21.42 3.12
N ASP A 532 5.80 20.30 2.87
CA ASP A 532 5.35 19.37 3.90
C ASP A 532 6.55 18.78 4.68
N GLN A 533 7.56 18.29 3.95
CA GLN A 533 8.81 17.81 4.56
C GLN A 533 9.52 18.91 5.36
N ARG A 534 9.55 20.15 4.84
CA ARG A 534 10.17 21.29 5.53
C ARG A 534 9.44 21.62 6.83
N LEU A 535 8.11 21.61 6.80
CA LEU A 535 7.28 21.87 7.97
C LEU A 535 7.45 20.76 9.02
N ALA A 536 7.52 19.50 8.61
CA ALA A 536 7.83 18.39 9.52
C ALA A 536 9.23 18.50 10.15
N LEU A 537 10.23 18.96 9.38
CA LEU A 537 11.58 19.21 9.89
C LEU A 537 11.61 20.35 10.92
N GLN A 538 10.86 21.43 10.68
CA GLN A 538 10.69 22.53 11.64
C GLN A 538 9.95 22.05 12.89
N TRP A 539 8.88 21.27 12.73
CA TRP A 539 8.18 20.65 13.84
C TRP A 539 9.11 19.77 14.68
N THR A 540 9.99 19.00 14.04
CA THR A 540 10.99 18.19 14.75
C THR A 540 11.92 19.08 15.56
N HIS A 541 12.48 20.13 14.97
CA HIS A 541 13.34 21.07 15.69
C HIS A 541 12.64 21.71 16.91
N GLU A 542 11.34 22.00 16.81
CA GLU A 542 10.57 22.61 17.90
C GLU A 542 10.13 21.62 18.99
N ASN A 543 9.97 20.33 18.67
CA ASN A 543 9.28 19.38 19.55
C ASN A 543 10.10 18.15 19.96
N ILE A 544 11.23 17.86 19.33
CA ILE A 544 11.94 16.58 19.57
C ILE A 544 12.53 16.46 20.98
N ALA A 545 12.76 17.59 21.66
CA ALA A 545 13.18 17.61 23.06
C ALA A 545 12.17 16.92 24.00
N TYR A 546 10.87 16.94 23.68
CA TYR A 546 9.85 16.22 24.46
C TYR A 546 9.99 14.70 24.40
N PHE A 547 10.71 14.18 23.39
CA PHE A 547 11.02 12.77 23.22
C PHE A 547 12.44 12.43 23.72
N GLY A 548 13.14 13.37 24.36
CA GLY A 548 14.53 13.21 24.80
C GLY A 548 15.57 13.40 23.70
N GLY A 549 15.21 14.04 22.57
CA GLY A 549 16.12 14.33 21.47
C GLY A 549 16.81 15.68 21.57
N ASP A 550 18.01 15.77 21.01
CA ASP A 550 18.76 17.03 20.88
C ASP A 550 18.34 17.77 19.60
N ALA A 551 17.48 18.79 19.75
CA ALA A 551 17.01 19.64 18.65
C ALA A 551 18.14 20.41 17.94
N ALA A 552 19.28 20.62 18.61
CA ALA A 552 20.45 21.26 18.00
C ALA A 552 21.31 20.26 17.20
N ASN A 553 21.00 18.96 17.24
CA ASN A 553 21.75 17.90 16.60
C ASN A 553 20.90 17.05 15.63
N ILE A 554 20.29 17.72 14.64
CA ILE A 554 19.47 17.06 13.61
C ILE A 554 20.32 16.72 12.38
N THR A 555 20.36 15.43 12.07
CA THR A 555 20.88 14.87 10.81
C THR A 555 19.72 14.61 9.87
N LEU A 556 19.80 15.19 8.67
CA LEU A 556 18.81 15.02 7.61
C LEU A 556 19.18 13.80 6.75
N GLY A 557 18.37 12.75 6.75
CA GLY A 557 18.62 11.54 5.99
C GLY A 557 17.48 11.17 5.05
N GLY A 558 17.80 10.44 3.99
CA GLY A 558 16.78 9.90 3.10
C GLY A 558 17.34 8.90 2.12
N TYR A 559 16.43 8.10 1.56
CA TYR A 559 16.75 7.05 0.60
C TYR A 559 16.02 7.29 -0.73
N SER A 560 16.69 7.07 -1.88
CA SER A 560 16.07 7.22 -3.20
C SER A 560 15.50 8.63 -3.41
N ALA A 561 14.21 8.77 -3.79
CA ALA A 561 13.53 10.05 -3.85
C ALA A 561 13.56 10.84 -2.52
N GLY A 562 13.71 10.16 -1.39
CA GLY A 562 13.99 10.79 -0.09
C GLY A 562 15.39 11.39 -0.04
N SER A 563 16.40 10.74 -0.60
CA SER A 563 17.76 11.30 -0.76
C SER A 563 17.77 12.50 -1.73
N HIS A 564 17.01 12.43 -2.81
CA HIS A 564 16.78 13.60 -3.68
C HIS A 564 16.09 14.75 -2.92
N SER A 565 15.13 14.41 -2.04
CA SER A 565 14.51 15.39 -1.15
C SER A 565 15.52 15.97 -0.15
N VAL A 566 16.44 15.17 0.40
CA VAL A 566 17.54 15.65 1.27
C VAL A 566 18.38 16.70 0.54
N PHE A 567 18.70 16.49 -0.74
CA PHE A 567 19.39 17.50 -1.54
C PHE A 567 18.63 18.83 -1.60
N HIS A 568 17.33 18.80 -1.94
CA HIS A 568 16.54 20.02 -2.03
C HIS A 568 16.30 20.70 -0.66
N GLN A 569 16.03 19.93 0.39
CA GLN A 569 15.90 20.44 1.76
C GLN A 569 17.20 21.09 2.25
N LEU A 570 18.35 20.44 2.03
CA LEU A 570 19.64 21.00 2.39
C LEU A 570 19.96 22.25 1.56
N SER A 571 19.65 22.23 0.27
CA SER A 571 19.82 23.39 -0.62
C SER A 571 19.01 24.61 -0.17
N TYR A 572 17.79 24.36 0.33
CA TYR A 572 16.93 25.38 0.91
C TYR A 572 17.50 25.87 2.26
N ASP A 573 17.84 24.96 3.18
CA ASP A 573 18.36 25.30 4.52
C ASP A 573 19.69 26.08 4.45
N LEU A 574 20.59 25.72 3.53
CA LEU A 574 21.84 26.45 3.28
C LEU A 574 21.64 27.87 2.74
N GLY A 575 20.49 28.14 2.11
CA GLY A 575 20.10 29.46 1.64
C GLY A 575 19.51 30.35 2.75
N LEU A 576 19.17 29.79 3.91
CA LEU A 576 18.58 30.54 5.01
C LEU A 576 19.65 31.25 5.88
N PRO A 577 19.26 32.31 6.60
CA PRO A 577 20.06 32.86 7.67
C PRO A 577 20.42 31.81 8.72
N ALA A 578 21.57 31.99 9.35
CA ALA A 578 22.12 31.01 10.27
C ALA A 578 21.19 30.67 11.45
N SER A 579 20.38 31.64 11.89
CA SER A 579 19.39 31.52 12.97
C SER A 579 18.14 30.72 12.62
N LYS A 580 17.87 30.51 11.33
CA LYS A 580 16.70 29.75 10.84
C LYS A 580 17.04 28.35 10.30
N ALA A 581 18.33 28.04 10.20
CA ALA A 581 18.82 26.81 9.61
C ALA A 581 19.00 25.73 10.69
N VAL A 582 18.36 24.57 10.47
CA VAL A 582 18.17 23.51 11.48
C VAL A 582 18.98 22.24 11.19
N VAL A 583 19.50 22.08 9.97
CA VAL A 583 20.26 20.89 9.57
C VAL A 583 21.71 21.04 10.04
N LYS A 584 22.26 19.99 10.66
CA LYS A 584 23.69 19.91 11.03
C LYS A 584 24.50 19.01 10.12
N ARG A 585 23.89 17.93 9.64
CA ARG A 585 24.53 16.91 8.79
C ARG A 585 23.50 16.33 7.83
N ALA A 586 23.97 15.73 6.74
CA ALA A 586 23.09 15.13 5.75
C ALA A 586 23.54 13.73 5.30
N MET A 587 22.57 12.87 4.97
CA MET A 587 22.78 11.54 4.40
C MET A 587 21.94 11.38 3.13
N MET A 588 22.61 11.22 1.99
CA MET A 588 22.01 11.02 0.67
C MET A 588 22.25 9.58 0.21
N LEU A 589 21.32 8.68 0.56
CA LEU A 589 21.45 7.25 0.27
C LEU A 589 20.80 6.90 -1.07
N SER A 590 21.59 6.38 -2.01
CA SER A 590 21.14 5.88 -3.32
C SER A 590 20.28 6.88 -4.13
N ASN A 591 20.67 8.16 -4.08
CA ASN A 591 20.29 9.27 -4.98
C ASN A 591 21.20 10.48 -4.74
N GLY A 592 20.92 11.62 -5.38
CA GLY A 592 21.65 12.87 -5.19
C GLY A 592 20.93 14.07 -5.83
N PRO A 593 21.68 15.00 -6.48
CA PRO A 593 21.12 16.26 -6.95
C PRO A 593 20.15 16.09 -8.12
N GLY A 594 20.31 15.04 -8.92
CA GLY A 594 19.59 14.89 -10.17
C GLY A 594 19.85 16.07 -11.13
N MET A 595 18.91 16.30 -12.04
CA MET A 595 18.90 17.45 -12.95
C MET A 595 18.25 18.66 -12.30
N GLN A 596 18.52 19.86 -12.84
CA GLN A 596 17.72 21.03 -12.52
C GLN A 596 16.27 20.69 -12.89
N PRO A 597 15.31 20.80 -11.96
CA PRO A 597 13.94 20.41 -12.26
C PRO A 597 13.31 21.34 -13.30
N LYS A 598 12.29 20.86 -14.01
CA LYS A 598 11.53 21.64 -15.01
C LYS A 598 11.06 22.97 -14.43
N SER A 599 11.11 24.04 -15.21
CA SER A 599 10.42 25.29 -14.88
C SER A 599 8.90 25.08 -14.84
N LEU A 600 8.16 26.03 -14.26
CA LEU A 600 6.69 26.02 -14.28
C LEU A 600 6.15 26.06 -15.72
N ASP A 601 6.84 26.76 -16.63
CA ASP A 601 6.51 26.81 -18.05
C ASP A 601 6.65 25.45 -18.73
N GLU A 602 7.73 24.71 -18.47
CA GLU A 602 7.91 23.38 -19.04
C GLU A 602 6.99 22.33 -18.41
N ALA A 603 6.54 22.56 -17.18
CA ALA A 603 5.52 21.73 -16.54
C ALA A 603 4.11 21.98 -17.11
N GLN A 604 3.92 23.04 -17.90
CA GLN A 604 2.63 23.41 -18.47
C GLN A 604 2.04 22.30 -19.35
N ASP A 605 2.86 21.65 -20.19
CA ASP A 605 2.42 20.52 -21.04
C ASP A 605 1.83 19.38 -20.21
N GLN A 606 2.42 19.10 -19.04
CA GLN A 606 1.93 18.08 -18.10
C GLN A 606 0.60 18.51 -17.46
N PHE A 607 0.48 19.78 -17.07
CA PHE A 607 -0.75 20.33 -16.50
C PHE A 607 -1.91 20.29 -17.51
N GLU A 608 -1.68 20.73 -18.74
CA GLU A 608 -2.68 20.73 -19.81
C GLU A 608 -3.10 19.30 -20.18
N GLU A 609 -2.16 18.36 -20.21
CA GLU A 609 -2.49 16.95 -20.39
C GLU A 609 -3.39 16.44 -19.26
N LEU A 610 -3.09 16.78 -18.00
CA LEU A 610 -3.92 16.41 -16.85
C LEU A 610 -5.34 16.99 -16.96
N MET A 611 -5.47 18.28 -17.30
CA MET A 611 -6.78 18.93 -17.48
C MET A 611 -7.60 18.23 -18.56
N ARG A 612 -6.98 17.94 -19.72
CA ARG A 612 -7.61 17.23 -20.83
C ARG A 612 -8.06 15.83 -20.44
N VAL A 613 -7.25 15.07 -19.70
CA VAL A 613 -7.59 13.71 -19.24
C VAL A 613 -8.75 13.74 -18.22
N LEU A 614 -8.82 14.79 -17.40
CA LEU A 614 -9.91 15.01 -16.44
C LEU A 614 -11.16 15.66 -17.04
N GLY A 615 -11.10 16.12 -18.30
CA GLY A 615 -12.21 16.81 -18.95
C GLY A 615 -12.48 18.21 -18.38
N ILE A 616 -11.46 18.85 -17.82
CA ILE A 616 -11.53 20.26 -17.39
C ILE A 616 -11.25 21.14 -18.61
N ASP A 617 -12.15 22.09 -18.89
CA ASP A 617 -12.08 22.93 -20.08
C ASP A 617 -10.86 23.88 -20.05
N ALA A 618 -10.10 23.87 -21.14
CA ALA A 618 -8.92 24.70 -21.34
C ALA A 618 -9.25 26.19 -21.50
N GLY A 619 -10.49 26.52 -21.89
CA GLY A 619 -10.96 27.90 -22.05
C GLY A 619 -11.30 28.62 -20.73
N LEU A 620 -11.32 27.91 -19.60
CA LEU A 620 -11.60 28.50 -18.28
C LEU A 620 -10.41 29.35 -17.79
N GLY A 621 -10.70 30.38 -16.99
CA GLY A 621 -9.66 31.18 -16.36
C GLY A 621 -8.80 30.36 -15.36
N PRO A 622 -7.54 30.74 -15.10
CA PRO A 622 -6.60 29.98 -14.25
C PRO A 622 -7.17 29.56 -12.89
N ALA A 623 -7.78 30.49 -12.15
CA ALA A 623 -8.37 30.20 -10.84
C ALA A 623 -9.56 29.22 -10.93
N GLU A 624 -10.37 29.31 -11.98
CA GLU A 624 -11.49 28.38 -12.18
C GLU A 624 -10.98 26.98 -12.54
N GLN A 625 -9.95 26.85 -13.38
CA GLN A 625 -9.31 25.56 -13.68
C GLN A 625 -8.79 24.89 -12.41
N LEU A 626 -8.06 25.63 -11.59
CA LEU A 626 -7.52 25.11 -10.32
C LEU A 626 -8.62 24.80 -9.31
N GLY A 627 -9.68 25.62 -9.24
CA GLY A 627 -10.86 25.36 -8.42
C GLY A 627 -11.59 24.06 -8.82
N ARG A 628 -11.75 23.83 -10.13
CA ARG A 628 -12.31 22.58 -10.66
C ARG A 628 -11.42 21.39 -10.34
N LEU A 629 -10.10 21.52 -10.53
CA LEU A 629 -9.14 20.47 -10.18
C LEU A 629 -9.16 20.11 -8.68
N ARG A 630 -9.27 21.11 -7.79
CA ARG A 630 -9.43 20.88 -6.35
C ARG A 630 -10.70 20.08 -6.04
N ALA A 631 -11.78 20.31 -6.77
CA ALA A 631 -13.06 19.63 -6.56
C ALA A 631 -13.09 18.17 -7.06
N VAL A 632 -12.18 17.77 -7.96
CA VAL A 632 -12.11 16.38 -8.47
C VAL A 632 -11.77 15.43 -7.31
N PRO A 633 -12.41 14.26 -7.16
CA PRO A 633 -12.01 13.29 -6.13
C PRO A 633 -10.55 12.84 -6.29
N ALA A 634 -9.80 12.70 -5.19
CA ALA A 634 -8.38 12.32 -5.24
C ALA A 634 -8.13 11.03 -6.02
N SER A 635 -9.05 10.07 -5.91
CA SER A 635 -9.00 8.80 -6.65
C SER A 635 -9.07 8.96 -8.17
N GLU A 636 -9.80 9.98 -8.65
CA GLU A 636 -9.90 10.25 -10.08
C GLU A 636 -8.64 10.93 -10.61
N ILE A 637 -8.04 11.84 -9.83
CA ILE A 637 -6.74 12.44 -10.16
C ILE A 637 -5.65 11.36 -10.26
N VAL A 638 -5.58 10.45 -9.29
CA VAL A 638 -4.62 9.33 -9.35
C VAL A 638 -4.86 8.45 -10.58
N LYS A 639 -6.11 8.12 -10.90
CA LYS A 639 -6.45 7.35 -12.11
C LYS A 639 -6.11 8.10 -13.39
N ALA A 640 -6.28 9.42 -13.42
CA ALA A 640 -5.91 10.28 -14.55
C ALA A 640 -4.40 10.26 -14.77
N SER A 641 -3.59 10.40 -13.70
CA SER A 641 -2.12 10.33 -13.78
C SER A 641 -1.62 9.04 -14.45
N GLY A 642 -2.32 7.92 -14.28
CA GLY A 642 -2.00 6.64 -14.92
C GLY A 642 -2.25 6.59 -16.43
N LYS A 643 -3.04 7.51 -16.98
CA LYS A 643 -3.39 7.59 -18.42
C LYS A 643 -2.58 8.61 -19.19
N MET A 644 -1.85 9.49 -18.49
CA MET A 644 -1.02 10.53 -19.09
C MET A 644 0.25 9.95 -19.72
N LYS A 645 0.78 10.65 -20.72
CA LYS A 645 2.14 10.41 -21.22
C LYS A 645 3.17 11.01 -20.26
N LEU A 646 2.96 12.25 -19.82
CA LEU A 646 3.80 12.95 -18.85
C LEU A 646 3.37 12.60 -17.43
N HIS A 647 3.47 11.32 -17.06
CA HIS A 647 2.86 10.77 -15.86
C HIS A 647 3.74 10.80 -14.59
N GLN A 648 4.85 11.55 -14.59
CA GLN A 648 5.74 11.67 -13.44
C GLN A 648 5.70 13.10 -12.91
N PHE A 649 5.11 13.30 -11.74
CA PHE A 649 5.01 14.61 -11.10
C PHE A 649 6.21 14.78 -10.16
N ARG A 650 7.17 15.62 -10.54
CA ARG A 650 8.42 15.84 -9.79
C ARG A 650 8.54 17.30 -9.38
N ALA A 651 9.60 17.59 -8.62
CA ALA A 651 9.97 18.96 -8.32
C ALA A 651 9.95 19.84 -9.57
N VAL A 652 9.61 21.11 -9.37
CA VAL A 652 9.70 22.16 -10.39
C VAL A 652 10.57 23.28 -9.87
N THR A 653 11.25 23.98 -10.78
CA THR A 653 11.96 25.22 -10.49
C THR A 653 10.92 26.33 -10.33
N ASP A 654 10.62 26.67 -9.09
CA ASP A 654 9.59 27.66 -8.70
C ASP A 654 10.19 28.99 -8.23
N GLY A 655 11.53 29.10 -8.16
CA GLY A 655 12.21 30.31 -7.69
C GLY A 655 12.11 30.54 -6.17
N VAL A 656 11.29 29.77 -5.45
CA VAL A 656 11.04 29.93 -4.01
C VAL A 656 11.68 28.81 -3.22
N PHE A 657 11.23 27.55 -3.41
CA PHE A 657 11.85 26.40 -2.75
C PHE A 657 13.04 25.91 -3.58
N VAL A 658 12.85 25.78 -4.90
CA VAL A 658 13.87 25.36 -5.86
C VAL A 658 14.27 26.56 -6.72
N ARG A 659 15.46 27.10 -6.43
CA ARG A 659 16.05 28.24 -7.14
C ARG A 659 16.40 27.89 -8.59
N HIS A 660 16.28 28.86 -9.50
CA HIS A 660 16.60 28.70 -10.93
C HIS A 660 18.04 28.24 -11.19
N GLY A 661 19.00 28.75 -10.42
CA GLY A 661 20.42 28.43 -10.56
C GLY A 661 20.93 27.31 -9.64
N LEU A 662 20.08 26.47 -9.05
CA LEU A 662 20.52 25.53 -8.00
C LEU A 662 21.67 24.59 -8.46
N LEU A 663 21.58 23.98 -9.64
CA LEU A 663 22.69 23.18 -10.17
C LEU A 663 23.92 24.02 -10.56
N GLU A 664 23.72 25.30 -10.88
CA GLU A 664 24.83 26.22 -11.16
C GLU A 664 25.59 26.59 -9.89
N GLU A 665 24.89 26.76 -8.76
CA GLU A 665 25.50 27.00 -7.45
C GLU A 665 26.46 25.87 -7.03
N LEU A 666 26.21 24.64 -7.50
CA LEU A 666 27.16 23.53 -7.33
C LEU A 666 28.43 23.77 -8.14
N SER A 667 28.28 24.14 -9.41
CA SER A 667 29.39 24.29 -10.36
C SER A 667 30.26 25.53 -10.10
N ASN A 668 29.66 26.62 -9.61
CA ASN A 668 30.37 27.88 -9.33
C ASN A 668 30.87 28.02 -7.89
N GLY A 669 30.62 27.01 -7.05
CA GLY A 669 31.16 26.94 -5.69
C GLY A 669 30.33 27.62 -4.60
N VAL A 670 29.25 28.33 -4.93
CA VAL A 670 28.36 28.96 -3.93
C VAL A 670 27.82 27.92 -2.95
N TYR A 671 27.41 26.76 -3.44
CA TYR A 671 26.92 25.67 -2.60
C TYR A 671 28.02 25.13 -1.66
N ALA A 672 29.22 24.90 -2.18
CA ALA A 672 30.37 24.44 -1.42
C ALA A 672 30.75 25.43 -0.31
N GLN A 673 30.74 26.74 -0.62
CA GLN A 673 31.01 27.79 0.37
C GLN A 673 29.97 27.82 1.50
N ARG A 674 28.68 27.65 1.16
CA ARG A 674 27.60 27.56 2.15
C ARG A 674 27.77 26.33 3.06
N MET A 675 28.08 25.16 2.49
CA MET A 675 28.39 23.95 3.26
C MET A 675 29.56 24.16 4.22
N LYS A 676 30.68 24.74 3.74
CA LYS A 676 31.86 25.04 4.57
C LYS A 676 31.56 25.99 5.72
N ARG A 677 30.87 27.11 5.43
CA ARG A 677 30.50 28.10 6.45
C ARG A 677 29.66 27.48 7.57
N ARG A 678 28.83 26.49 7.23
CA ARG A 678 27.92 25.81 8.14
C ARG A 678 28.48 24.49 8.68
N ASN A 679 29.68 24.09 8.25
CA ASN A 679 30.32 22.81 8.55
C ASN A 679 29.39 21.60 8.33
N ILE A 680 28.64 21.57 7.23
CA ILE A 680 27.71 20.48 6.93
C ILE A 680 28.47 19.30 6.34
N GLN A 681 28.56 18.21 7.09
CA GLN A 681 29.08 16.94 6.59
C GLN A 681 28.00 16.16 5.83
N LEU A 682 28.42 15.42 4.80
CA LEU A 682 27.55 14.68 3.89
C LEU A 682 28.04 13.25 3.69
N ILE A 683 27.20 12.26 4.00
CA ILE A 683 27.37 10.87 3.54
C ILE A 683 26.59 10.70 2.23
N ILE A 684 27.23 10.17 1.19
CA ILE A 684 26.61 10.00 -0.13
C ILE A 684 27.14 8.79 -0.90
N GLY A 685 26.26 7.95 -1.46
CA GLY A 685 26.72 6.73 -2.13
C GLY A 685 25.64 5.86 -2.76
N GLU A 686 26.05 4.74 -3.35
CA GLU A 686 25.29 3.90 -4.29
C GLU A 686 25.38 2.41 -3.99
N CYS A 687 24.37 1.69 -4.46
CA CYS A 687 24.49 0.28 -4.79
C CYS A 687 25.24 0.09 -6.12
N LYS A 688 25.88 -1.06 -6.31
CA LYS A 688 26.61 -1.36 -7.57
C LYS A 688 25.70 -1.43 -8.79
N ASP A 689 24.52 -2.04 -8.64
CA ASP A 689 23.64 -2.47 -9.73
C ASP A 689 22.28 -1.75 -9.72
N GLU A 690 22.28 -0.44 -9.42
CA GLU A 690 21.07 0.41 -9.32
C GLU A 690 20.12 0.28 -10.52
N HIS A 691 20.70 0.14 -11.72
CA HIS A 691 20.02 0.11 -13.00
C HIS A 691 18.92 -0.97 -13.10
N PHE A 692 19.04 -2.11 -12.41
CA PHE A 692 18.02 -3.16 -12.48
C PHE A 692 16.67 -2.69 -11.97
N MET A 693 16.62 -2.15 -10.74
CA MET A 693 15.38 -1.65 -10.16
C MET A 693 14.81 -0.48 -10.98
N TYR A 694 15.64 0.49 -11.37
CA TYR A 694 15.18 1.64 -12.16
C TYR A 694 14.64 1.22 -13.53
N GLY A 695 15.16 0.14 -14.11
CA GLY A 695 14.65 -0.46 -15.34
C GLY A 695 13.23 -1.04 -15.21
N THR A 696 12.68 -1.17 -14.01
CA THR A 696 11.32 -1.73 -13.80
C THR A 696 10.23 -0.67 -13.64
N TRP A 697 10.59 0.58 -13.33
CA TRP A 697 9.60 1.62 -13.04
C TRP A 697 9.09 2.31 -14.31
N ARG A 698 7.95 1.80 -14.81
CA ARG A 698 7.28 2.25 -16.03
C ARG A 698 8.28 2.32 -17.21
N PRO A 699 8.91 1.21 -17.60
CA PRO A 699 9.91 1.24 -18.67
C PRO A 699 9.29 1.69 -20.00
N PRO A 700 10.09 2.28 -20.90
CA PRO A 700 9.59 2.70 -22.21
C PRO A 700 9.22 1.48 -23.06
N GLN A 701 8.31 1.70 -24.00
CA GLN A 701 8.15 0.76 -25.12
C GLN A 701 9.44 0.74 -25.98
N PRO A 702 9.74 -0.34 -26.70
CA PRO A 702 10.94 -0.41 -27.53
C PRO A 702 10.98 0.69 -28.61
N GLY A 703 12.06 1.47 -28.63
CA GLY A 703 12.34 2.45 -29.68
C GLY A 703 12.84 3.79 -29.17
N TYR A 704 13.57 4.50 -30.03
CA TYR A 704 14.19 5.80 -29.71
C TYR A 704 13.17 6.85 -29.25
N THR A 705 12.06 6.99 -29.97
CA THR A 705 11.01 7.98 -29.66
C THR A 705 10.31 7.67 -28.33
N TYR A 706 10.06 6.40 -28.05
CA TYR A 706 9.43 5.99 -26.78
C TYR A 706 10.36 6.18 -25.58
N MET A 707 11.67 5.94 -25.76
CA MET A 707 12.69 6.27 -24.76
C MET A 707 12.70 7.77 -24.47
N LEU A 708 12.76 8.61 -25.51
CA LEU A 708 12.75 10.06 -25.38
C LEU A 708 11.51 10.53 -24.61
N HIS A 709 10.31 10.14 -25.04
CA HIS A 709 9.06 10.52 -24.35
C HIS A 709 9.03 10.05 -22.90
N ARG A 710 9.59 8.87 -22.59
CA ARG A 710 9.65 8.39 -21.21
C ARG A 710 10.58 9.23 -20.36
N LEU A 711 11.73 9.66 -20.89
CA LEU A 711 12.65 10.57 -20.18
C LEU A 711 12.03 11.96 -20.01
N GLU A 712 11.31 12.47 -21.02
CA GLU A 712 10.58 13.75 -20.98
C GLU A 712 9.51 13.80 -19.89
N ALA A 713 9.01 12.64 -19.43
CA ALA A 713 8.12 12.62 -18.27
C ALA A 713 8.83 13.09 -16.98
N ASP A 714 10.11 12.76 -16.77
CA ASP A 714 10.87 13.11 -15.56
C ASP A 714 11.70 14.39 -15.71
N TYR A 715 12.26 14.66 -16.88
CA TYR A 715 13.32 15.67 -17.08
C TYR A 715 12.95 16.74 -18.13
N PRO A 716 13.61 17.92 -18.11
CA PRO A 716 13.50 18.92 -19.17
C PRO A 716 13.80 18.35 -20.56
N ARG A 717 13.03 18.77 -21.57
CA ARG A 717 13.10 18.22 -22.94
C ARG A 717 14.50 18.33 -23.56
N GLU A 718 15.17 19.46 -23.41
CA GLU A 718 16.52 19.64 -23.98
C GLU A 718 17.56 18.77 -23.26
N ALA A 719 17.44 18.57 -21.95
CA ALA A 719 18.27 17.61 -21.23
C ALA A 719 18.02 16.19 -21.74
N CYS A 720 16.76 15.82 -22.03
CA CYS A 720 16.46 14.54 -22.66
C CYS A 720 17.10 14.42 -24.04
N LYS A 721 17.13 15.47 -24.87
CA LYS A 721 17.83 15.43 -26.16
C LYS A 721 19.34 15.21 -25.99
N VAL A 722 19.97 15.90 -25.04
CA VAL A 722 21.40 15.69 -24.70
C VAL A 722 21.65 14.26 -24.26
N LEU A 723 20.80 13.70 -23.38
CA LEU A 723 20.87 12.29 -22.97
C LEU A 723 20.74 11.35 -24.18
N MET A 724 19.75 11.58 -25.04
CA MET A 724 19.53 10.73 -26.20
C MET A 724 20.70 10.78 -27.17
N SER A 725 21.28 11.96 -27.42
CA SER A 725 22.50 12.10 -28.24
C SER A 725 23.73 11.45 -27.60
N HIS A 726 23.85 11.52 -26.26
CA HIS A 726 24.97 10.91 -25.53
C HIS A 726 24.94 9.38 -25.58
N TYR A 727 23.76 8.76 -25.37
CA TYR A 727 23.63 7.31 -25.30
C TYR A 727 23.29 6.64 -26.64
N PHE A 728 22.67 7.37 -27.56
CA PHE A 728 22.16 6.86 -28.85
C PHE A 728 22.54 7.79 -30.03
N PRO A 729 23.84 8.04 -30.30
CA PRO A 729 24.27 8.97 -31.35
C PRO A 729 23.72 8.57 -32.73
N ASP A 730 23.65 7.28 -33.05
CA ASP A 730 23.12 6.74 -34.31
C ASP A 730 21.60 6.49 -34.28
N ARG A 731 20.90 6.95 -33.24
CA ARG A 731 19.47 6.71 -32.99
C ARG A 731 19.04 5.24 -32.94
N LYS A 732 19.99 4.33 -32.71
CA LYS A 732 19.79 2.88 -32.55
C LYS A 732 20.24 2.43 -31.17
N LEU A 733 19.70 1.31 -30.69
CA LEU A 733 20.12 0.69 -29.44
C LEU A 733 21.58 0.18 -29.57
N PRO A 734 22.53 0.66 -28.74
CA PRO A 734 23.91 0.18 -28.76
C PRO A 734 24.00 -1.30 -28.41
N SER A 735 24.98 -2.01 -28.98
CA SER A 735 25.20 -3.44 -28.76
C SER A 735 25.50 -3.80 -27.30
N ARG A 736 25.93 -2.84 -26.47
CA ARG A 736 26.15 -3.03 -25.02
C ARG A 736 24.86 -3.25 -24.22
N PHE A 737 23.70 -2.88 -24.76
CA PHE A 737 22.41 -3.08 -24.11
C PHE A 737 21.60 -4.16 -24.85
N LYS A 738 21.01 -5.09 -24.11
CA LYS A 738 20.16 -6.16 -24.65
C LYS A 738 18.77 -5.66 -25.01
N SER A 739 18.29 -4.59 -24.35
CA SER A 739 16.97 -4.02 -24.61
C SER A 739 16.89 -2.51 -24.31
N TRP A 740 15.86 -1.85 -24.83
CA TRP A 740 15.54 -0.47 -24.47
C TRP A 740 15.20 -0.30 -22.98
N GLN A 741 14.63 -1.32 -22.34
CA GLN A 741 14.36 -1.31 -20.90
C GLN A 741 15.66 -1.30 -20.07
N GLU A 742 16.62 -2.14 -20.46
CA GLU A 742 17.94 -2.17 -19.80
C GLU A 742 18.67 -0.84 -20.00
N ALA A 743 18.70 -0.33 -21.23
CA ALA A 743 19.27 0.99 -21.52
C ALA A 743 18.60 2.09 -20.68
N PHE A 744 17.28 2.04 -20.52
CA PHE A 744 16.54 2.98 -19.67
C PHE A 744 17.00 2.88 -18.22
N GLY A 745 17.12 1.67 -17.68
CA GLY A 745 17.60 1.45 -16.31
C GLY A 745 18.98 2.06 -16.08
N HIS A 746 19.92 1.88 -17.01
CA HIS A 746 21.26 2.47 -16.92
C HIS A 746 21.23 3.99 -17.00
N ILE A 747 20.55 4.56 -18.00
CA ILE A 747 20.44 6.03 -18.17
C ILE A 747 19.80 6.65 -16.94
N TYR A 748 18.72 6.05 -16.44
CA TYR A 748 18.00 6.57 -15.28
C TYR A 748 18.85 6.48 -14.01
N ALA A 749 19.59 5.39 -13.80
CA ALA A 749 20.53 5.26 -12.69
C ALA A 749 21.70 6.24 -12.80
N ASP A 750 22.23 6.49 -14.00
CA ASP A 750 23.30 7.46 -14.21
C ASP A 750 22.84 8.89 -13.89
N VAL A 751 21.65 9.27 -14.34
CA VAL A 751 21.08 10.60 -14.06
C VAL A 751 20.71 10.76 -12.58
N GLN A 752 20.06 9.79 -11.96
CA GLN A 752 19.58 9.93 -10.58
C GLN A 752 20.67 9.67 -9.53
N ILE A 753 21.60 8.77 -9.81
CA ILE A 753 22.48 8.19 -8.78
C ILE A 753 23.94 8.29 -9.18
N HIS A 754 24.36 7.67 -10.29
CA HIS A 754 25.78 7.43 -10.53
C HIS A 754 26.51 8.69 -11.01
N ALA A 755 26.13 9.25 -12.16
CA ALA A 755 26.90 10.28 -12.82
C ALA A 755 26.69 11.66 -12.20
N LEU A 756 25.45 12.09 -11.97
CA LEU A 756 25.20 13.44 -11.44
C LEU A 756 25.68 13.62 -10.00
N ARG A 757 25.70 12.54 -9.20
CA ARG A 757 26.38 12.55 -7.91
C ARG A 757 27.87 12.79 -8.05
N ARG A 758 28.54 12.06 -8.94
CA ARG A 758 29.98 12.23 -9.18
C ARG A 758 30.30 13.66 -9.56
N GLY A 759 29.49 14.25 -10.43
CA GLY A 759 29.58 15.65 -10.79
C GLY A 759 29.43 16.61 -9.59
N MET A 760 28.42 16.41 -8.75
CA MET A 760 28.26 17.19 -7.51
C MET A 760 29.45 17.04 -6.57
N VAL A 761 29.88 15.81 -6.28
CA VAL A 761 31.04 15.56 -5.40
C VAL A 761 32.27 16.26 -5.96
N ASN A 762 32.56 16.09 -7.25
CA ASN A 762 33.70 16.72 -7.90
C ASN A 762 33.65 18.24 -7.76
N ALA A 763 32.50 18.86 -8.04
CA ALA A 763 32.32 20.30 -7.88
C ALA A 763 32.53 20.76 -6.42
N LEU A 764 32.04 20.00 -5.44
CA LEU A 764 32.28 20.31 -4.03
C LEU A 764 33.76 20.21 -3.66
N VAL A 765 34.47 19.22 -4.18
CA VAL A 765 35.91 19.04 -3.96
C VAL A 765 36.72 20.16 -4.59
N GLU A 766 36.46 20.49 -5.86
CA GLU A 766 37.09 21.60 -6.58
C GLU A 766 36.92 22.94 -5.85
N HIS A 767 35.77 23.15 -5.22
CA HIS A 767 35.47 24.36 -4.44
C HIS A 767 35.81 24.24 -2.95
N GLY A 768 36.65 23.26 -2.59
CA GLY A 768 37.32 23.13 -1.29
C GLY A 768 36.45 22.57 -0.16
N ALA A 769 35.28 21.99 -0.46
CA ALA A 769 34.39 21.34 0.51
C ALA A 769 34.64 19.83 0.63
N GLY A 770 35.72 19.29 0.03
CA GLY A 770 36.00 17.86 0.00
C GLY A 770 36.10 17.20 1.38
N SER A 771 36.65 17.89 2.39
CA SER A 771 36.77 17.35 3.76
C SER A 771 35.43 17.10 4.44
N LEU A 772 34.33 17.58 3.87
CA LEU A 772 32.97 17.40 4.38
C LEU A 772 32.25 16.22 3.72
N ILE A 773 32.85 15.55 2.72
CA ILE A 773 32.18 14.57 1.86
C ILE A 773 32.70 13.16 2.15
N HIS A 774 31.78 12.26 2.45
CA HIS A 774 32.06 10.87 2.77
C HIS A 774 31.30 9.96 1.82
N ARG A 775 32.05 9.37 0.88
CA ARG A 775 31.45 8.57 -0.18
C ARG A 775 31.44 7.08 0.15
N TYR A 776 30.41 6.38 -0.32
CA TYR A 776 30.34 4.92 -0.22
C TYR A 776 29.88 4.23 -1.51
N ARG A 777 30.21 2.94 -1.60
CA ARG A 777 29.59 1.99 -2.53
C ARG A 777 29.26 0.69 -1.80
N ILE A 778 28.13 0.07 -2.13
CA ILE A 778 27.74 -1.24 -1.62
C ILE A 778 27.74 -2.24 -2.79
N GLU A 779 28.54 -3.29 -2.65
CA GLU A 779 28.61 -4.45 -3.54
C GLU A 779 28.28 -5.75 -2.79
N TRP A 780 27.81 -5.64 -1.55
CA TRP A 780 27.38 -6.74 -0.71
C TRP A 780 25.87 -6.75 -0.55
N ARG A 781 25.30 -7.95 -0.44
CA ARG A 781 23.86 -8.18 -0.38
C ARG A 781 23.55 -9.06 0.82
N ALA A 782 22.70 -8.56 1.72
CA ALA A 782 22.20 -9.37 2.83
C ALA A 782 21.27 -10.46 2.33
N ARG A 783 21.28 -11.61 3.01
CA ARG A 783 20.47 -12.78 2.62
C ARG A 783 18.98 -12.50 2.66
N CYS A 784 18.52 -11.71 3.64
CA CYS A 784 17.11 -11.36 3.77
C CYS A 784 16.55 -10.62 2.55
N VAL A 785 17.39 -9.96 1.76
CA VAL A 785 16.99 -9.25 0.54
C VAL A 785 16.42 -10.20 -0.52
N ASP A 786 16.86 -11.47 -0.53
CA ASP A 786 16.37 -12.47 -1.50
C ASP A 786 14.90 -12.82 -1.32
N ASN A 787 14.30 -12.47 -0.17
CA ASN A 787 12.86 -12.61 0.06
C ASN A 787 12.04 -11.50 -0.63
N GLU A 788 12.66 -10.36 -0.95
CA GLU A 788 11.98 -9.16 -1.47
C GLU A 788 12.36 -8.83 -2.91
N LEU A 789 13.63 -9.03 -3.28
CA LEU A 789 14.17 -8.68 -4.59
C LEU A 789 14.78 -9.90 -5.30
N PRO A 790 14.61 -10.04 -6.63
CA PRO A 790 15.21 -11.14 -7.37
C PRO A 790 16.74 -11.15 -7.24
N SER A 791 17.32 -12.32 -6.97
CA SER A 791 18.77 -12.47 -6.80
C SER A 791 19.58 -12.04 -8.02
N HIS A 792 19.05 -12.24 -9.22
CA HIS A 792 19.71 -11.83 -10.48
C HIS A 792 19.80 -10.30 -10.68
N PHE A 793 19.14 -9.50 -9.83
CA PHE A 793 19.34 -8.04 -9.81
C PHE A 793 20.63 -7.63 -9.08
N GLY A 794 21.34 -8.57 -8.45
CA GLY A 794 22.57 -8.28 -7.72
C GLY A 794 22.33 -7.31 -6.57
N VAL A 795 23.21 -6.32 -6.43
CA VAL A 795 23.13 -5.29 -5.37
C VAL A 795 22.50 -4.06 -5.98
N THR A 796 21.18 -4.04 -6.03
CA THR A 796 20.39 -3.01 -6.73
C THR A 796 19.74 -2.03 -5.76
N HIS A 797 19.03 -1.05 -6.32
CA HIS A 797 18.30 -0.05 -5.54
C HIS A 797 17.33 -0.71 -4.55
N GLY A 798 17.55 -0.49 -3.26
CA GLY A 798 16.75 -0.99 -2.15
C GLY A 798 17.40 -2.17 -1.43
N SER A 799 18.37 -2.85 -2.05
CA SER A 799 19.02 -4.02 -1.43
C SER A 799 19.92 -3.67 -0.25
N ASP A 800 20.29 -2.40 -0.11
CA ASP A 800 21.09 -1.87 1.00
C ASP A 800 20.25 -1.37 2.18
N ILE A 801 18.92 -1.31 2.07
CA ILE A 801 18.04 -0.92 3.20
C ILE A 801 18.26 -1.80 4.44
N PRO A 802 18.37 -3.14 4.33
CA PRO A 802 18.68 -3.97 5.49
C PRO A 802 20.04 -3.69 6.11
N ILE A 803 20.99 -3.10 5.37
CA ILE A 803 22.27 -2.67 5.93
C ILE A 803 22.04 -1.43 6.78
N TRP A 804 21.41 -0.38 6.22
CA TRP A 804 21.20 0.90 6.92
C TRP A 804 20.26 0.81 8.13
N PHE A 805 19.28 -0.10 8.09
CA PHE A 805 18.26 -0.25 9.13
C PHE A 805 18.28 -1.61 9.82
N TRP A 806 19.46 -2.25 9.86
CA TRP A 806 19.70 -3.43 10.68
C TRP A 806 18.65 -4.54 10.48
N GLY A 807 18.42 -4.87 9.21
CA GLY A 807 17.41 -5.82 8.75
C GLY A 807 16.08 -5.20 8.36
N ASN A 808 15.74 -4.00 8.86
CA ASN A 808 14.44 -3.35 8.66
C ASN A 808 13.25 -4.28 8.96
N GLY A 809 13.30 -4.95 10.12
CA GLY A 809 12.30 -5.94 10.54
C GLY A 809 12.52 -7.36 10.01
N SER A 810 13.46 -7.56 9.07
CA SER A 810 13.96 -8.88 8.71
C SER A 810 15.17 -9.27 9.57
N ASP A 811 15.42 -10.56 9.70
CA ASP A 811 16.57 -11.07 10.45
C ASP A 811 17.87 -11.00 9.64
N LEU A 812 18.91 -10.39 10.24
CA LEU A 812 20.30 -10.52 9.82
C LEU A 812 20.97 -11.60 10.67
N THR A 813 21.82 -12.44 10.08
CA THR A 813 22.65 -13.36 10.88
C THR A 813 23.68 -12.58 11.71
N GLU A 814 24.22 -13.18 12.76
CA GLU A 814 25.25 -12.53 13.59
C GLU A 814 26.48 -12.13 12.77
N GLU A 815 26.87 -12.92 11.77
CA GLU A 815 27.95 -12.57 10.84
C GLU A 815 27.58 -11.35 9.98
N GLU A 816 26.35 -11.29 9.46
CA GLU A 816 25.85 -10.17 8.67
C GLU A 816 25.77 -8.88 9.50
N LYS A 817 25.33 -8.97 10.77
CA LYS A 817 25.35 -7.85 11.72
C LYS A 817 26.75 -7.33 11.95
N GLN A 818 27.74 -8.21 12.13
CA GLN A 818 29.14 -7.79 12.29
C GLN A 818 29.69 -7.09 11.03
N ILE A 819 29.30 -7.54 9.84
CA ILE A 819 29.65 -6.89 8.58
C ILE A 819 29.03 -5.49 8.52
N ALA A 820 27.71 -5.37 8.74
CA ALA A 820 27.00 -4.09 8.74
C ALA A 820 27.55 -3.12 9.81
N ALA A 821 27.89 -3.64 11.00
CA ALA A 821 28.50 -2.90 12.10
C ALA A 821 29.79 -2.19 11.67
N ARG A 822 30.75 -2.98 11.17
CA ARG A 822 32.07 -2.48 10.75
C ARG A 822 31.99 -1.62 9.50
N ALA A 823 31.11 -1.98 8.55
CA ALA A 823 30.97 -1.26 7.30
C ALA A 823 30.43 0.14 7.51
N PHE A 824 29.33 0.27 8.26
CA PHE A 824 28.57 1.53 8.32
C PHE A 824 28.10 1.94 9.71
N HIS A 825 27.71 1.04 10.62
CA HIS A 825 27.08 1.49 11.87
C HIS A 825 28.06 2.07 12.90
N HIS A 826 29.29 1.55 13.00
CA HIS A 826 30.31 2.18 13.84
C HIS A 826 30.60 3.63 13.42
N PRO A 827 30.94 3.92 12.14
CA PRO A 827 31.16 5.31 11.72
C PRO A 827 29.86 6.14 11.74
N LEU A 828 28.71 5.56 11.39
CA LEU A 828 27.43 6.27 11.41
C LEU A 828 27.03 6.71 12.83
N SER A 829 27.28 5.88 13.83
CA SER A 829 27.04 6.22 15.23
C SER A 829 27.83 7.47 15.65
N LYS A 830 29.11 7.56 15.25
CA LYS A 830 29.96 8.75 15.46
C LYS A 830 29.44 9.97 14.67
N PHE A 831 29.08 9.77 13.40
CA PHE A 831 28.51 10.81 12.53
C PHE A 831 27.30 11.51 13.14
N LEU A 832 26.35 10.73 13.67
CA LEU A 832 25.12 11.28 14.26
C LEU A 832 25.41 12.10 15.52
N ARG A 833 26.45 11.73 16.29
CA ARG A 833 26.93 12.52 17.43
C ARG A 833 27.76 13.74 17.03
N GLY A 834 28.21 13.82 15.77
CA GLY A 834 29.11 14.89 15.31
C GLY A 834 30.56 14.67 15.71
N GLU A 835 30.92 13.43 15.99
CA GLU A 835 32.30 12.99 16.19
C GLU A 835 32.96 12.72 14.83
N ASP A 836 34.29 12.60 14.81
CA ASP A 836 35.00 12.10 13.64
C ASP A 836 34.61 10.65 13.36
N MET A 837 34.14 10.38 12.15
CA MET A 837 33.72 9.04 11.75
C MET A 837 34.87 8.06 11.60
N GLU A 838 36.11 8.55 11.42
CA GLU A 838 37.25 7.74 10.98
C GLU A 838 36.89 6.96 9.69
N TRP A 839 36.33 7.68 8.70
CA TRP A 839 35.76 7.08 7.49
C TRP A 839 36.76 6.26 6.66
N GLY A 840 38.06 6.56 6.80
CA GLY A 840 39.18 5.80 6.25
C GLY A 840 39.65 6.25 4.87
N THR A 841 38.93 7.15 4.20
CA THR A 841 39.35 7.72 2.90
C THR A 841 40.47 8.74 3.07
N GLU A 842 41.50 8.67 2.23
CA GLU A 842 42.61 9.64 2.22
C GLU A 842 42.19 10.98 1.59
N HIS A 843 41.29 10.93 0.61
CA HIS A 843 40.68 12.11 0.01
C HIS A 843 39.23 11.85 -0.41
N ALA A 844 38.48 12.94 -0.61
CA ALA A 844 37.04 12.93 -0.86
C ALA A 844 36.60 12.21 -2.15
N MET A 845 37.52 11.93 -3.07
CA MET A 845 37.22 11.24 -4.33
C MET A 845 37.26 9.72 -4.18
N GLN A 846 37.86 9.18 -3.12
CA GLN A 846 37.82 7.74 -2.83
C GLN A 846 36.44 7.29 -2.36
N LEU A 847 36.17 6.01 -2.55
CA LEU A 847 34.97 5.32 -2.09
C LEU A 847 35.32 4.40 -0.92
N ARG A 848 34.53 4.46 0.15
CA ARG A 848 34.45 3.36 1.12
C ARG A 848 33.51 2.30 0.55
N THR A 849 34.05 1.19 0.08
CA THR A 849 33.30 0.13 -0.59
C THR A 849 33.12 -1.08 0.31
N LEU A 850 31.87 -1.49 0.53
CA LEU A 850 31.57 -2.81 1.09
C LEU A 850 31.54 -3.84 -0.03
N LYS A 851 32.56 -4.69 -0.12
CA LYS A 851 32.74 -5.70 -1.17
C LYS A 851 31.84 -6.91 -0.97
N SER A 852 31.61 -7.65 -2.05
CA SER A 852 30.73 -8.82 -2.08
C SER A 852 31.12 -9.95 -1.10
N ASP A 853 32.37 -9.99 -0.66
CA ASP A 853 32.87 -10.94 0.35
C ASP A 853 32.72 -10.42 1.81
N GLY A 854 32.11 -9.25 2.01
CA GLY A 854 31.89 -8.64 3.31
C GLY A 854 33.07 -7.79 3.83
N ARG A 855 34.16 -7.65 3.06
CA ARG A 855 35.27 -6.76 3.42
C ARG A 855 34.95 -5.30 3.09
N VAL A 856 35.47 -4.39 3.91
CA VAL A 856 35.43 -2.95 3.65
C VAL A 856 36.78 -2.54 3.10
N VAL A 857 36.78 -1.89 1.94
CA VAL A 857 37.99 -1.36 1.30
C VAL A 857 37.81 0.10 0.94
N VAL A 858 38.91 0.84 0.89
CA VAL A 858 38.95 2.20 0.35
C VAL A 858 39.62 2.12 -1.01
N GLU A 859 38.95 2.64 -2.04
CA GLU A 859 39.42 2.53 -3.43
C GLU A 859 39.07 3.77 -4.26
N GLU A 860 39.78 3.94 -5.37
CA GLU A 860 39.47 4.97 -6.36
C GLU A 860 38.18 4.68 -7.13
N ASP A 861 37.42 5.73 -7.44
CA ASP A 861 36.20 5.61 -8.23
C ASP A 861 36.52 5.47 -9.72
N THR A 862 36.58 4.23 -10.20
CA THR A 862 36.84 3.89 -11.61
C THR A 862 35.82 4.45 -12.60
N ARG A 863 34.66 4.94 -12.13
CA ARG A 863 33.61 5.54 -12.99
C ARG A 863 33.62 7.07 -12.98
N ILE A 864 34.64 7.71 -12.39
CA ILE A 864 34.65 9.16 -12.25
C ILE A 864 34.63 9.88 -13.60
N GLU A 865 35.50 9.49 -14.55
CA GLU A 865 35.57 10.13 -15.87
C GLU A 865 34.28 9.98 -16.68
N GLU A 866 33.66 8.80 -16.63
CA GLU A 866 32.35 8.56 -17.26
C GLU A 866 31.29 9.49 -16.66
N GLY A 867 31.23 9.57 -15.33
CA GLY A 867 30.28 10.43 -14.63
C GLY A 867 30.46 11.91 -14.94
N LEU A 868 31.71 12.39 -14.99
CA LEU A 868 32.02 13.79 -15.27
C LEU A 868 31.69 14.20 -16.71
N ARG A 869 31.90 13.31 -17.69
CA ARG A 869 31.49 13.59 -19.08
C ARG A 869 29.99 13.83 -19.19
N LEU A 870 29.18 13.04 -18.48
CA LEU A 870 27.73 13.23 -18.49
C LEU A 870 27.31 14.47 -17.70
N TRP A 871 27.92 14.70 -16.54
CA TRP A 871 27.72 15.94 -15.77
C TRP A 871 28.01 17.19 -16.61
N ASP A 872 29.13 17.22 -17.33
CA ASP A 872 29.52 18.35 -18.16
C ASP A 872 28.59 18.59 -19.34
N ALA A 873 28.02 17.52 -19.90
CA ALA A 873 27.01 17.62 -20.94
C ALA A 873 25.70 18.22 -20.41
N LEU A 874 25.29 17.80 -19.20
CA LEU A 874 24.01 18.17 -18.62
C LEU A 874 24.03 19.52 -17.89
N LYS A 875 25.14 19.91 -17.26
CA LYS A 875 25.26 21.18 -16.52
C LYS A 875 25.09 22.43 -17.39
N LYS A 876 25.30 22.28 -18.71
CA LYS A 876 25.18 23.32 -19.74
C LYS A 876 23.73 23.64 -20.09
N VAL A 877 22.81 22.73 -19.79
CA VAL A 877 21.38 22.88 -20.03
C VAL A 877 20.74 23.36 -18.74
N GLY A 878 20.06 24.51 -18.77
CA GLY A 878 19.32 25.05 -17.63
C GLY A 878 18.00 24.32 -17.37
N ALA A 879 17.22 24.83 -16.41
CA ALA A 879 15.84 24.39 -16.20
C ALA A 879 15.06 24.50 -17.52
N THR A 880 15.05 25.69 -18.13
CA THR A 880 14.32 26.07 -19.36
C THR A 880 14.76 25.35 -20.62
N GLY A 881 15.76 24.46 -20.53
CA GLY A 881 16.36 23.83 -21.68
C GLY A 881 17.26 24.74 -22.52
N GLU A 882 17.27 26.05 -22.28
CA GLU A 882 18.18 26.95 -22.99
C GLU A 882 19.63 26.75 -22.53
N PRO A 883 20.61 26.83 -23.45
CA PRO A 883 22.01 26.96 -23.07
C PRO A 883 22.13 28.19 -22.15
N LYS A 884 22.76 28.02 -20.98
CA LYS A 884 22.98 29.14 -20.05
C LYS A 884 23.67 30.29 -20.78
N GLU A 885 23.25 31.54 -20.57
CA GLU A 885 23.88 32.73 -21.16
C GLU A 885 25.40 32.77 -20.94
N SER A 886 25.88 32.19 -19.84
CA SER A 886 27.31 32.01 -19.54
C SER A 886 28.07 31.09 -20.52
N ALA A 887 27.38 30.43 -21.46
CA ALA A 887 27.97 29.62 -22.52
C ALA A 887 28.12 30.38 -23.86
N ARG A 888 27.74 31.67 -23.92
CA ARG A 888 27.87 32.55 -25.09
C ARG A 888 28.91 33.66 -24.93
N LEU A 889 29.83 33.57 -23.96
CA LEU A 889 30.98 34.46 -23.86
C LEU A 889 32.28 33.67 -23.80
#